data_AF-A0A0S1Y174-F1
#
_entry.id   AF-A0A0S1Y174-F1
#
_cell.length_a   1.000
_cell.length_b   1.000
_cell.length_c   1.000
_cell.angle_alpha   90.00
_cell.angle_beta   90.00
_cell.angle_gamma   90.00
#
_symmetry.space_group_name_H-M   'P 1'
#
loop_
_entity.id
_entity.type
_entity.pdbx_description
1 polymer ?
#
loop_
_entity_poly.entity_id
_entity_poly.type
_entity_poly.pdbx_seq_one_letter_code
_entity_poly.pdbx_strand_id
1 'polypeptide(L)'
;MIPESFIQDLLARVDVVDVVGRYVQLRKGGANLLGLCPFHNEKSPSFTVSPTKQFYHCFGCGAHGSAITFLIEHTGASFPEAVRTLAGSVGLSVPEEDRRSPQQRAESARRKEEVSRHTQALDAAQVHYLKQLRASAPAIRYLKQRGLTGEIAAQFGLGWSGTDRQGLMQVFPRYDDPVLVESGLVIESEDGRRYDRFRERIMFPIRNARGALIGFGGRIIGKGEPKYLNSPETPVFIKGQELYGLWEARQAIRLEGQVIVVEGYMDVVGLAQLGIGNAVATLGTATTPDHVKKLLRASDKVVFSFDGDKAGRRAAWRALQACLPLLRDDITLRFLFLPDEHDPDSYVREFGAEAFRASMAEAPALSRFLLDELGQRHNLGEAEGRAACLHEAMPLIAAIPPCALRIQIERELARQVQLTPEEMTQIMAQQAKPAPYGAALESGPRANAAPAARGAAAGGAPSGAAPQAADAGPPGEGGAPMEDWMPSFDVPGYLDGDFDGASQDYEPIPDVGMGPGPGGQGGKQQGWQPRNKQGGGGGGSGQWQGKGKGAWRGKNEVGGVIEPRRPVPTLAKRLLQLLLSHPELVDTMGDQQLEVIDHGPHLGMVRDLIVLAQSSGARHLGALLEAADPESDIHLVLRSMSAEVLGQDELPHPQAEWEDALHRIEFDSLRAEMAELVKGGLAEASDRERYQELAQRCAVLKRA
;
A
#
# COMPACT_ATOMS: atom_id res chain seq x y z
N MET A 1 14.86 19.51 -23.44
CA MET A 1 15.17 20.56 -22.45
C MET A 1 14.59 21.85 -23.00
N ILE A 2 13.99 22.72 -22.18
CA ILE A 2 13.50 24.01 -22.68
C ILE A 2 14.72 24.95 -22.76
N PRO A 3 15.00 25.59 -23.91
CA PRO A 3 16.15 26.47 -24.03
C PRO A 3 16.07 27.64 -23.04
N GLU A 4 17.20 27.97 -22.40
CA GLU A 4 17.29 29.11 -21.47
C GLU A 4 16.91 30.43 -22.17
N SER A 5 17.30 30.58 -23.44
CA SER A 5 16.92 31.72 -24.27
C SER A 5 15.40 31.85 -24.42
N PHE A 6 14.68 30.72 -24.57
CA PHE A 6 13.23 30.75 -24.65
C PHE A 6 12.59 31.13 -23.30
N ILE A 7 13.15 30.67 -22.19
CA ILE A 7 12.67 31.04 -20.84
C ILE A 7 12.83 32.56 -20.63
N GLN A 8 13.96 33.13 -21.04
CA GLN A 8 14.20 34.57 -20.98
C GLN A 8 13.22 35.34 -21.90
N ASP A 9 13.04 34.90 -23.14
CA ASP A 9 12.09 35.50 -24.09
C ASP A 9 10.64 35.44 -23.58
N LEU A 10 10.27 34.34 -22.93
CA LEU A 10 8.95 34.17 -22.33
C LEU A 10 8.74 35.14 -21.16
N LEU A 11 9.69 35.20 -20.23
CA LEU A 11 9.64 36.13 -19.10
C LEU A 11 9.65 37.59 -19.54
N ALA A 12 10.27 37.92 -20.68
CA ALA A 12 10.23 39.27 -21.24
C ALA A 12 8.86 39.67 -21.82
N ARG A 13 7.99 38.70 -22.16
CA ARG A 13 6.67 38.94 -22.77
C ARG A 13 5.51 38.78 -21.79
N VAL A 14 5.74 38.09 -20.68
CA VAL A 14 4.74 37.85 -19.65
C VAL A 14 4.87 38.94 -18.59
N ASP A 15 3.76 39.62 -18.27
CA ASP A 15 3.73 40.51 -17.12
C ASP A 15 3.39 39.71 -15.85
N VAL A 16 4.30 39.74 -14.87
CA VAL A 16 4.09 39.12 -13.55
C VAL A 16 2.84 39.65 -12.86
N VAL A 17 2.46 40.90 -13.11
CA VAL A 17 1.25 41.52 -12.55
C VAL A 17 0.00 40.82 -13.05
N ASP A 18 -0.06 40.52 -14.35
CA ASP A 18 -1.20 39.85 -14.97
C ASP A 18 -1.31 38.40 -14.49
N VAL A 19 -0.17 37.73 -14.32
CA VAL A 19 -0.13 36.35 -13.83
C VAL A 19 -0.60 36.27 -12.39
N VAL A 20 -0.04 37.10 -11.51
CA VAL A 20 -0.43 37.14 -10.09
C VAL A 20 -1.87 37.63 -9.93
N GLY A 21 -2.26 38.65 -10.67
CA GLY A 21 -3.58 39.31 -10.57
C GLY A 21 -4.76 38.39 -10.87
N ARG A 22 -4.54 37.26 -11.54
CA ARG A 22 -5.55 36.20 -11.73
C ARG A 22 -5.91 35.45 -10.44
N TYR A 23 -5.02 35.47 -9.45
CA TYR A 23 -5.14 34.68 -8.22
C TYR A 23 -5.19 35.55 -6.97
N VAL A 24 -4.55 36.72 -6.99
CA VAL A 24 -4.44 37.61 -5.84
C VAL A 24 -5.02 38.97 -6.21
N GLN A 25 -5.90 39.49 -5.35
CA GLN A 25 -6.41 40.85 -5.51
C GLN A 25 -5.31 41.85 -5.16
N LEU A 26 -4.77 42.54 -6.17
CA LEU A 26 -3.70 43.51 -6.03
C LEU A 26 -4.22 44.95 -5.96
N ARG A 27 -3.66 45.77 -5.07
CA ARG A 27 -3.94 47.20 -4.90
C ARG A 27 -2.66 48.02 -5.07
N LYS A 28 -2.78 49.25 -5.54
CA LYS A 28 -1.61 50.12 -5.78
C LYS A 28 -0.97 50.57 -4.46
N GLY A 29 0.34 50.33 -4.32
CA GLY A 29 1.15 50.66 -3.15
C GLY A 29 2.43 51.39 -3.55
N GLY A 30 2.30 52.66 -3.97
CA GLY A 30 3.40 53.43 -4.53
C GLY A 30 3.78 52.95 -5.94
N ALA A 31 5.05 52.61 -6.14
CA ALA A 31 5.56 52.09 -7.42
C ALA A 31 5.28 50.59 -7.64
N ASN A 32 4.85 49.87 -6.59
CA ASN A 32 4.53 48.46 -6.63
C ASN A 32 3.03 48.22 -6.38
N LEU A 33 2.62 46.96 -6.55
CA LEU A 33 1.30 46.47 -6.21
C LEU A 33 1.38 45.61 -4.95
N LEU A 34 0.38 45.72 -4.07
CA LEU A 34 0.29 45.05 -2.78
C LEU A 34 -0.93 44.13 -2.75
N GLY A 35 -0.80 42.95 -2.14
CA GLY A 35 -1.91 42.02 -1.92
C GLY A 35 -1.69 41.20 -0.67
N LEU A 36 -2.71 40.41 -0.30
CA LEU A 36 -2.52 39.33 0.67
C LEU A 36 -1.73 38.22 0.02
N CYS A 37 -0.73 37.72 0.72
CA CYS A 37 0.12 36.67 0.22
C CYS A 37 -0.67 35.37 0.01
N PRO A 38 -0.65 34.78 -1.19
CA PRO A 38 -1.31 33.51 -1.44
C PRO A 38 -0.55 32.31 -0.85
N PHE A 39 0.60 32.57 -0.20
CA PHE A 39 1.54 31.55 0.23
C PHE A 39 1.57 31.28 1.72
N HIS A 40 1.01 32.20 2.52
CA HIS A 40 0.83 32.08 3.95
C HIS A 40 -0.37 32.93 4.38
N ASN A 41 -0.97 32.62 5.52
CA ASN A 41 -2.15 33.33 5.97
C ASN A 41 -1.78 34.63 6.69
N GLU A 42 -2.25 35.77 6.19
CA GLU A 42 -2.00 37.09 6.77
C GLU A 42 -3.24 37.99 6.69
N LYS A 43 -3.35 38.95 7.62
CA LYS A 43 -4.45 39.94 7.66
C LYS A 43 -4.07 41.27 7.03
N SER A 44 -2.78 41.59 7.01
CA SER A 44 -2.22 42.81 6.41
C SER A 44 -1.46 42.47 5.14
N PRO A 45 -1.63 43.21 4.03
CA PRO A 45 -0.90 42.95 2.79
C PRO A 45 0.62 43.03 2.97
N SER A 46 1.33 41.92 2.83
CA SER A 46 2.81 41.89 2.77
C SER A 46 3.34 41.40 1.42
N PHE A 47 2.47 40.93 0.55
CA PHE A 47 2.81 40.48 -0.80
C PHE A 47 2.96 41.67 -1.74
N THR A 48 4.16 41.86 -2.27
CA THR A 48 4.49 42.96 -3.17
C THR A 48 4.84 42.42 -4.55
N VAL A 49 4.23 42.98 -5.60
CA VAL A 49 4.53 42.69 -6.99
C VAL A 49 5.09 43.95 -7.63
N SER A 50 6.26 43.86 -8.27
CA SER A 50 6.89 44.99 -8.94
C SER A 50 6.64 44.95 -10.45
N PRO A 51 5.81 45.85 -11.01
CA PRO A 51 5.59 45.89 -12.46
C PRO A 51 6.87 46.22 -13.23
N THR A 52 7.76 47.02 -12.63
CA THR A 52 9.01 47.44 -13.27
C THR A 52 10.08 46.36 -13.20
N LYS A 53 10.20 45.64 -12.07
CA LYS A 53 11.24 44.62 -11.88
C LYS A 53 10.79 43.21 -12.27
N GLN A 54 9.52 43.02 -12.59
CA GLN A 54 8.94 41.76 -13.06
C GLN A 54 9.16 40.57 -12.09
N PHE A 55 9.06 40.83 -10.78
CA PHE A 55 9.07 39.80 -9.74
C PHE A 55 8.06 40.11 -8.62
N TYR A 56 7.75 39.09 -7.83
CA TYR A 56 7.04 39.24 -6.56
C TYR A 56 7.95 38.96 -5.36
N HIS A 57 7.62 39.56 -4.22
CA HIS A 57 8.25 39.29 -2.94
C HIS A 57 7.24 39.47 -1.81
N CYS A 58 7.17 38.50 -0.91
CA CYS A 58 6.37 38.55 0.31
C CYS A 58 7.26 38.96 1.49
N PHE A 59 6.96 40.09 2.13
CA PHE A 59 7.70 40.52 3.32
C PHE A 59 7.32 39.76 4.60
N GLY A 60 6.19 39.05 4.62
CA GLY A 60 5.78 38.20 5.73
C GLY A 60 6.49 36.84 5.77
N CYS A 61 6.45 36.10 4.66
CA CYS A 61 6.99 34.73 4.60
C CYS A 61 8.27 34.56 3.78
N GLY A 62 8.78 35.61 3.13
CA GLY A 62 10.00 35.56 2.32
C GLY A 62 9.85 34.93 0.93
N ALA A 63 8.64 34.48 0.56
CA ALA A 63 8.38 33.94 -0.77
C ALA A 63 8.70 34.98 -1.86
N HIS A 64 9.47 34.59 -2.87
CA HIS A 64 9.93 35.48 -3.93
C HIS A 64 10.12 34.74 -5.24
N GLY A 65 9.89 35.41 -6.37
CA GLY A 65 10.07 34.74 -7.66
C GLY A 65 9.55 35.50 -8.87
N SER A 66 9.71 34.84 -10.02
CA SER A 66 9.19 35.28 -11.32
C SER A 66 7.75 34.83 -11.52
N ALA A 67 7.13 35.21 -12.64
CA ALA A 67 5.83 34.68 -13.07
C ALA A 67 5.80 33.14 -13.16
N ILE A 68 6.90 32.51 -13.59
CA ILE A 68 7.02 31.04 -13.64
C ILE A 68 7.03 30.46 -12.22
N THR A 69 7.86 31.01 -11.34
CA THR A 69 7.97 30.59 -9.95
C THR A 69 6.61 30.69 -9.25
N PHE A 70 5.90 31.81 -9.48
CA PHE A 70 4.58 32.03 -8.91
C PHE A 70 3.61 30.92 -9.28
N LEU A 71 3.52 30.56 -10.58
CA LEU A 71 2.62 29.49 -11.02
C LEU A 71 3.01 28.13 -10.45
N ILE A 72 4.29 27.79 -10.42
CA ILE A 72 4.77 26.54 -9.84
C ILE A 72 4.35 26.46 -8.37
N GLU A 73 4.66 27.49 -7.59
CA GLU A 73 4.39 27.51 -6.16
C GLU A 73 2.90 27.62 -5.85
N HIS A 74 2.15 28.40 -6.62
CA HIS A 74 0.74 28.66 -6.35
C HIS A 74 -0.17 27.53 -6.84
N THR A 75 0.08 26.97 -8.03
CA THR A 75 -0.79 25.96 -8.65
C THR A 75 -0.25 24.54 -8.51
N GLY A 76 0.98 24.35 -8.02
CA GLY A 76 1.66 23.05 -7.97
C GLY A 76 2.07 22.52 -9.35
N ALA A 77 2.11 23.38 -10.38
CA ALA A 77 2.51 22.98 -11.73
C ALA A 77 4.00 22.62 -11.75
N SER A 78 4.39 21.61 -12.54
CA SER A 78 5.81 21.38 -12.82
C SER A 78 6.39 22.54 -13.64
N PHE A 79 7.71 22.74 -13.58
CA PHE A 79 8.38 23.80 -14.36
C PHE A 79 8.00 23.79 -15.86
N PRO A 80 8.02 22.64 -16.57
CA PRO A 80 7.59 22.60 -17.97
C PRO A 80 6.10 22.90 -18.19
N GLU A 81 5.23 22.57 -17.24
CA GLU A 81 3.80 22.90 -17.31
C GLU A 81 3.60 24.41 -17.12
N ALA A 82 4.23 25.02 -16.11
CA ALA A 82 4.17 26.45 -15.87
C ALA A 82 4.67 27.25 -17.08
N VAL A 83 5.81 26.84 -17.67
CA VAL A 83 6.34 27.46 -18.89
C VAL A 83 5.38 27.33 -20.07
N ARG A 84 4.74 26.16 -20.28
CA ARG A 84 3.74 25.98 -21.34
C ARG A 84 2.48 26.81 -21.11
N THR A 85 1.98 26.88 -19.88
CA THR A 85 0.80 27.69 -19.54
C THR A 85 1.05 29.16 -19.80
N LEU A 86 2.21 29.68 -19.39
CA LEU A 86 2.59 31.06 -19.67
C LEU A 86 2.81 31.31 -21.15
N ALA A 87 3.52 30.42 -21.84
CA ALA A 87 3.75 30.54 -23.28
C ALA A 87 2.43 30.59 -24.05
N GLY A 88 1.49 29.68 -23.74
CA GLY A 88 0.15 29.69 -24.33
C GLY A 88 -0.62 30.99 -24.07
N SER A 89 -0.45 31.60 -22.89
CA SER A 89 -1.12 32.86 -22.55
C SER A 89 -0.65 34.06 -23.37
N VAL A 90 0.56 34.00 -23.94
CA VAL A 90 1.14 35.04 -24.80
C VAL A 90 1.29 34.58 -26.26
N GLY A 91 0.59 33.51 -26.64
CA GLY A 91 0.61 32.96 -28.00
C GLY A 91 1.96 32.37 -28.45
N LEU A 92 2.83 32.04 -27.50
CA LEU A 92 4.10 31.36 -27.75
C LEU A 92 3.94 29.84 -27.68
N SER A 93 4.55 29.13 -28.62
CA SER A 93 4.79 27.70 -28.51
C SER A 93 6.16 27.47 -27.89
N VAL A 94 6.23 26.70 -26.81
CA VAL A 94 7.51 26.29 -26.20
C VAL A 94 8.31 25.48 -27.23
N PRO A 95 9.53 25.90 -27.62
CA PRO A 95 10.42 25.13 -28.46
C PRO A 95 10.73 23.83 -27.72
N GLU A 96 10.12 22.75 -28.16
CA GLU A 96 10.62 21.44 -27.81
C GLU A 96 11.91 21.29 -28.64
N GLU A 97 13.08 21.37 -28.01
CA GLU A 97 14.25 20.66 -28.54
C GLU A 97 13.89 19.19 -28.53
N ASP A 98 13.16 18.79 -29.55
CA ASP A 98 12.59 17.49 -29.64
C ASP A 98 13.62 16.61 -30.31
N ARG A 99 14.67 16.28 -29.52
CA ARG A 99 15.61 15.19 -29.81
C ARG A 99 14.90 13.83 -29.86
N ARG A 100 13.58 13.81 -29.62
CA ARG A 100 12.74 12.64 -29.73
C ARG A 100 12.58 12.23 -31.19
N SER A 101 12.90 10.98 -31.50
CA SER A 101 12.63 10.42 -32.82
C SER A 101 11.12 10.45 -33.12
N PRO A 102 10.70 10.39 -34.39
CA PRO A 102 9.28 10.24 -34.75
C PRO A 102 8.59 9.08 -34.01
N GLN A 103 9.32 7.99 -33.75
CA GLN A 103 8.85 6.85 -32.96
C GLN A 103 8.55 7.25 -31.50
N GLN A 104 9.46 7.98 -30.84
CA GLN A 104 9.28 8.44 -29.46
C GLN A 104 8.11 9.44 -29.33
N ARG A 105 7.85 10.25 -30.35
CA ARG A 105 6.67 11.14 -30.39
C ARG A 105 5.38 10.34 -30.51
N ALA A 106 5.33 9.36 -31.42
CA ALA A 106 4.17 8.50 -31.60
C ALA A 106 3.87 7.68 -30.33
N GLU A 107 4.90 7.15 -29.67
CA GLU A 107 4.78 6.43 -28.40
C GLU A 107 4.24 7.33 -27.29
N SER A 108 4.77 8.55 -27.16
CA SER A 108 4.29 9.51 -26.17
C SER A 108 2.82 9.92 -26.43
N ALA A 109 2.43 10.11 -27.69
CA ALA A 109 1.05 10.41 -28.06
C ALA A 109 0.12 9.25 -27.72
N ARG A 110 0.50 8.02 -28.07
CA ARG A 110 -0.24 6.80 -27.72
C ARG A 110 -0.43 6.64 -26.21
N ARG A 111 0.63 6.86 -25.42
CA ARG A 111 0.55 6.80 -23.96
C ARG A 111 -0.38 7.88 -23.39
N LYS A 112 -0.36 9.10 -23.94
CA LYS A 112 -1.29 10.17 -23.51
C LYS A 112 -2.74 9.83 -23.82
N GLU A 113 -2.99 9.29 -25.00
CA GLU A 113 -4.33 8.84 -25.40
C GLU A 113 -4.83 7.70 -24.49
N GLU A 114 -3.97 6.73 -24.21
CA GLU A 114 -4.26 5.64 -23.27
C GLU A 114 -4.64 6.18 -21.88
N VAL A 115 -3.81 7.06 -21.30
CA VAL A 115 -4.10 7.70 -20.00
C VAL A 115 -5.43 8.46 -20.02
N SER A 116 -5.72 9.19 -21.11
CA SER A 116 -6.98 9.91 -21.29
C SER A 116 -8.17 8.96 -21.30
N ARG A 117 -8.07 7.84 -22.04
CA ARG A 117 -9.14 6.85 -22.13
C ARG A 117 -9.46 6.22 -20.78
N HIS A 118 -8.44 5.86 -20.01
CA HIS A 118 -8.61 5.33 -18.65
C HIS A 118 -9.27 6.35 -17.72
N THR A 119 -8.80 7.60 -17.75
CA THR A 119 -9.36 8.68 -16.91
C THR A 119 -10.83 8.93 -17.22
N GLN A 120 -11.21 8.96 -18.50
CA GLN A 120 -12.61 9.13 -18.92
C GLN A 120 -13.52 8.01 -18.43
N ALA A 121 -13.05 6.75 -18.47
CA ALA A 121 -13.80 5.63 -17.92
C ALA A 121 -13.99 5.78 -16.39
N LEU A 122 -12.94 6.17 -15.68
CA LEU A 122 -13.02 6.39 -14.23
C LEU A 122 -13.98 7.55 -13.89
N ASP A 123 -13.96 8.65 -14.65
CA ASP A 123 -14.86 9.80 -14.44
C ASP A 123 -16.33 9.42 -14.66
N ALA A 124 -16.62 8.64 -15.71
CA ALA A 124 -17.97 8.14 -15.97
C ALA A 124 -18.48 7.24 -14.82
N ALA A 125 -17.61 6.35 -14.31
CA ALA A 125 -17.93 5.52 -13.15
C ALA A 125 -18.15 6.36 -11.87
N GLN A 126 -17.34 7.41 -11.66
CA GLN A 126 -17.48 8.31 -10.52
C GLN A 126 -18.84 9.02 -10.52
N VAL A 127 -19.28 9.54 -11.67
CA VAL A 127 -20.61 10.15 -11.81
C VAL A 127 -21.71 9.15 -11.47
N HIS A 128 -21.56 7.90 -11.91
CA HIS A 128 -22.49 6.83 -11.56
C HIS A 128 -22.54 6.58 -10.06
N TYR A 129 -21.39 6.41 -9.41
CA TYR A 129 -21.31 6.14 -7.98
C TYR A 129 -21.85 7.29 -7.11
N LEU A 130 -21.66 8.54 -7.52
CA LEU A 130 -22.27 9.70 -6.86
C LEU A 130 -23.80 9.67 -6.95
N LYS A 131 -24.35 9.34 -8.14
CA LYS A 131 -25.79 9.19 -8.34
C LYS A 131 -26.35 8.07 -7.48
N GLN A 132 -25.68 6.93 -7.43
CA GLN A 132 -26.05 5.78 -6.60
C GLN A 132 -26.05 6.13 -5.11
N LEU A 133 -25.08 6.92 -4.63
CA LEU A 133 -25.02 7.31 -3.22
C LEU A 133 -26.23 8.16 -2.83
N ARG A 134 -26.58 9.15 -3.67
CA ARG A 134 -27.74 10.03 -3.44
C ARG A 134 -29.06 9.25 -3.36
N ALA A 135 -29.16 8.14 -4.09
CA ALA A 135 -30.34 7.28 -4.10
C ALA A 135 -30.34 6.21 -2.97
N SER A 136 -29.23 6.04 -2.23
CA SER A 136 -29.04 4.93 -1.29
C SER A 136 -29.14 5.39 0.16
N ALA A 137 -30.33 5.30 0.74
CA ALA A 137 -30.54 5.56 2.17
C ALA A 137 -29.65 4.71 3.10
N PRO A 138 -29.38 3.41 2.83
CA PRO A 138 -28.45 2.62 3.64
C PRO A 138 -27.02 3.17 3.63
N ALA A 139 -26.49 3.54 2.46
CA ALA A 139 -25.14 4.08 2.33
C ALA A 139 -25.01 5.45 3.04
N ILE A 140 -26.01 6.32 2.90
CA ILE A 140 -26.06 7.62 3.59
C ILE A 140 -26.11 7.42 5.11
N ARG A 141 -26.96 6.51 5.61
CA ARG A 141 -27.03 6.22 7.06
C ARG A 141 -25.69 5.74 7.60
N TYR A 142 -24.98 4.91 6.86
CA TYR A 142 -23.66 4.43 7.25
C TYR A 142 -22.63 5.57 7.36
N LEU A 143 -22.58 6.48 6.39
CA LEU A 143 -21.68 7.66 6.45
C LEU A 143 -22.01 8.54 7.65
N LYS A 144 -23.30 8.79 7.91
CA LYS A 144 -23.75 9.56 9.09
C LYS A 144 -23.39 8.88 10.42
N GLN A 145 -23.54 7.55 10.50
CA GLN A 145 -23.10 6.78 11.69
C GLN A 145 -21.59 6.86 11.90
N ARG A 146 -20.83 7.13 10.83
CA ARG A 146 -19.39 7.41 10.89
C ARG A 146 -19.07 8.88 11.15
N GLY A 147 -20.06 9.72 11.43
CA GLY A 147 -19.86 11.15 11.71
C GLY A 147 -19.58 11.99 10.47
N LEU A 148 -19.73 11.45 9.26
CA LEU A 148 -19.43 12.15 8.02
C LEU A 148 -20.65 12.92 7.51
N THR A 149 -20.44 14.21 7.26
CA THR A 149 -21.44 15.13 6.72
C THR A 149 -21.57 15.02 5.19
N GLY A 150 -22.60 15.65 4.61
CA GLY A 150 -22.77 15.69 3.16
C GLY A 150 -21.70 16.54 2.49
N GLU A 151 -21.23 17.58 3.17
CA GLU A 151 -20.21 18.51 2.75
C GLU A 151 -18.86 17.81 2.60
N ILE A 152 -18.41 17.06 3.61
CA ILE A 152 -17.16 16.31 3.54
C ILE A 152 -17.24 15.19 2.48
N ALA A 153 -18.40 14.53 2.39
CA ALA A 153 -18.63 13.50 1.37
C ALA A 153 -18.54 14.10 -0.04
N ALA A 154 -19.07 15.30 -0.27
CA ALA A 154 -18.98 16.01 -1.54
C ALA A 154 -17.54 16.47 -1.84
N GLN A 155 -16.83 17.02 -0.85
CA GLN A 155 -15.44 17.46 -0.99
C GLN A 155 -14.52 16.33 -1.48
N PHE A 156 -14.63 15.16 -0.86
CA PHE A 156 -13.86 13.97 -1.23
C PHE A 156 -14.49 13.17 -2.37
N GLY A 157 -15.67 13.55 -2.87
CA GLY A 157 -16.38 12.85 -3.93
C GLY A 157 -16.78 11.42 -3.57
N LEU A 158 -17.18 11.15 -2.32
CA LEU A 158 -17.59 9.82 -1.91
C LEU A 158 -18.80 9.33 -2.71
N GLY A 159 -18.81 8.06 -3.08
CA GLY A 159 -19.87 7.42 -3.86
C GLY A 159 -20.37 6.11 -3.27
N TRP A 160 -21.26 5.43 -3.98
CA TRP A 160 -21.78 4.11 -3.65
C TRP A 160 -21.75 3.24 -4.91
N SER A 161 -21.21 2.02 -4.82
CA SER A 161 -21.09 1.15 -5.99
C SER A 161 -22.41 0.52 -6.45
N GLY A 162 -23.46 0.57 -5.62
CA GLY A 162 -24.65 -0.27 -5.84
C GLY A 162 -24.43 -1.73 -5.42
N THR A 163 -25.50 -2.52 -5.52
CA THR A 163 -25.53 -3.95 -5.19
C THR A 163 -25.44 -4.84 -6.45
N ASP A 164 -25.69 -4.26 -7.63
CA ASP A 164 -25.72 -5.01 -8.88
C ASP A 164 -24.34 -5.54 -9.27
N ARG A 165 -24.30 -6.73 -9.87
CA ARG A 165 -23.05 -7.34 -10.34
C ARG A 165 -22.47 -6.65 -11.59
N GLN A 166 -23.28 -5.89 -12.31
CA GLN A 166 -22.96 -5.21 -13.56
C GLN A 166 -23.66 -3.84 -13.60
N GLY A 167 -23.66 -3.11 -12.48
CA GLY A 167 -24.30 -1.79 -12.36
C GLY A 167 -23.71 -0.77 -13.33
N LEU A 168 -22.42 -0.87 -13.63
CA LEU A 168 -21.74 -0.01 -14.60
C LEU A 168 -22.27 -0.16 -16.04
N MET A 169 -23.00 -1.22 -16.40
CA MET A 169 -23.68 -1.33 -17.70
C MET A 169 -24.67 -0.17 -17.96
N GLN A 170 -25.15 0.49 -16.91
CA GLN A 170 -26.05 1.64 -17.03
C GLN A 170 -25.35 2.89 -17.60
N VAL A 171 -24.02 2.97 -17.51
CA VAL A 171 -23.24 4.12 -17.97
C VAL A 171 -22.22 3.78 -19.05
N PHE A 172 -21.95 2.49 -19.28
CA PHE A 172 -21.10 2.03 -20.38
C PHE A 172 -21.91 1.19 -21.38
N PRO A 173 -22.30 1.77 -22.54
CA PRO A 173 -23.00 1.03 -23.59
C PRO A 173 -22.20 -0.18 -24.11
N ARG A 174 -20.87 -0.05 -24.10
CA ARG A 174 -19.92 -1.13 -24.43
C ARG A 174 -19.24 -1.65 -23.17
N TYR A 175 -19.97 -2.48 -22.42
CA TYR A 175 -19.44 -3.10 -21.20
C TYR A 175 -18.34 -4.16 -21.49
N ASP A 176 -18.25 -4.59 -22.75
CA ASP A 176 -17.18 -5.43 -23.30
C ASP A 176 -15.89 -4.65 -23.62
N ASP A 177 -15.89 -3.32 -23.50
CA ASP A 177 -14.69 -2.52 -23.79
C ASP A 177 -13.51 -2.92 -22.86
N PRO A 178 -12.35 -3.32 -23.41
CA PRO A 178 -11.18 -3.69 -22.61
C PRO A 178 -10.74 -2.61 -21.61
N VAL A 179 -11.00 -1.33 -21.89
CA VAL A 179 -10.61 -0.24 -20.97
C VAL A 179 -11.22 -0.40 -19.58
N LEU A 180 -12.39 -1.04 -19.44
CA LEU A 180 -13.03 -1.24 -18.15
C LEU A 180 -12.26 -2.24 -17.27
N VAL A 181 -11.64 -3.24 -17.89
CA VAL A 181 -10.75 -4.18 -17.21
C VAL A 181 -9.39 -3.53 -16.95
N GLU A 182 -8.81 -2.86 -17.96
CA GLU A 182 -7.51 -2.17 -17.85
C GLU A 182 -7.51 -1.05 -16.79
N SER A 183 -8.62 -0.33 -16.63
CA SER A 183 -8.83 0.68 -15.57
C SER A 183 -9.20 0.09 -14.21
N GLY A 184 -9.39 -1.23 -14.13
CA GLY A 184 -9.72 -1.92 -12.89
C GLY A 184 -11.14 -1.69 -12.40
N LEU A 185 -12.06 -1.24 -13.26
CA LEU A 185 -13.48 -1.08 -12.94
C LEU A 185 -14.24 -2.42 -13.04
N VAL A 186 -13.82 -3.29 -13.95
CA VAL A 186 -14.45 -4.59 -14.23
C VAL A 186 -13.44 -5.72 -14.03
N ILE A 187 -13.92 -6.86 -13.54
CA ILE A 187 -13.18 -8.12 -13.51
C ILE A 187 -13.75 -9.03 -14.58
N GLU A 188 -12.87 -9.65 -15.35
CA GLU A 188 -13.19 -10.74 -16.28
C GLU A 188 -12.73 -12.05 -15.67
N SER A 189 -13.65 -13.00 -15.46
CA SER A 189 -13.31 -14.34 -14.98
C SER A 189 -12.79 -15.22 -16.12
N GLU A 190 -12.20 -16.37 -15.75
CA GLU A 190 -11.62 -17.33 -16.70
C GLU A 190 -12.65 -17.88 -17.70
N ASP A 191 -13.93 -17.96 -17.31
CA ASP A 191 -15.06 -18.35 -18.17
C ASP A 191 -15.58 -17.20 -19.07
N GLY A 192 -14.88 -16.07 -19.11
CA GLY A 192 -15.21 -14.90 -19.93
C GLY A 192 -16.34 -14.02 -19.36
N ARG A 193 -16.87 -14.33 -18.17
CA ARG A 193 -17.91 -13.49 -17.55
C ARG A 193 -17.30 -12.22 -16.98
N ARG A 194 -18.00 -11.10 -17.16
CA ARG A 194 -17.58 -9.79 -16.68
C ARG A 194 -18.49 -9.29 -15.56
N TYR A 195 -17.91 -8.72 -14.51
CA TYR A 195 -18.65 -8.14 -13.40
C TYR A 195 -17.90 -6.96 -12.79
N ASP A 196 -18.64 -6.00 -12.24
CA ASP A 196 -18.07 -4.81 -11.62
C ASP A 196 -17.14 -5.22 -10.48
N ARG A 197 -15.94 -4.64 -10.43
CA ARG A 197 -14.97 -4.92 -9.36
C ARG A 197 -15.53 -4.52 -7.99
N PHE A 198 -16.14 -3.35 -7.94
CA PHE A 198 -16.69 -2.76 -6.72
C PHE A 198 -18.18 -3.05 -6.62
N ARG A 199 -18.58 -3.70 -5.54
CA ARG A 199 -19.97 -4.05 -5.25
C ARG A 199 -20.20 -3.90 -3.76
N GLU A 200 -21.35 -3.37 -3.41
CA GLU A 200 -21.78 -3.08 -2.04
C GLU A 200 -20.78 -2.23 -1.24
N ARG A 201 -20.10 -1.28 -1.90
CA ARG A 201 -19.02 -0.47 -1.30
C ARG A 201 -19.29 1.03 -1.35
N ILE A 202 -18.98 1.71 -0.24
CA ILE A 202 -18.70 3.15 -0.25
C ILE A 202 -17.44 3.36 -1.06
N MET A 203 -17.52 4.25 -2.05
CA MET A 203 -16.47 4.53 -3.01
C MET A 203 -15.69 5.76 -2.60
N PHE A 204 -14.36 5.64 -2.60
CA PHE A 204 -13.39 6.69 -2.30
C PHE A 204 -12.57 6.94 -3.56
N PRO A 205 -12.86 7.99 -4.35
CA PRO A 205 -12.09 8.29 -5.54
C PRO A 205 -10.64 8.65 -5.18
N ILE A 206 -9.67 8.10 -5.92
CA ILE A 206 -8.24 8.36 -5.71
C ILE A 206 -7.77 9.30 -6.81
N ARG A 207 -7.27 10.47 -6.43
CA ARG A 207 -6.76 11.49 -7.36
C ARG A 207 -5.25 11.57 -7.29
N ASN A 208 -4.61 11.80 -8.44
CA ASN A 208 -3.18 12.13 -8.47
C ASN A 208 -2.93 13.56 -7.97
N ALA A 209 -1.67 13.96 -7.86
CA ALA A 209 -1.27 15.32 -7.44
C ALA A 209 -1.81 16.46 -8.33
N ARG A 210 -2.28 16.16 -9.55
CA ARG A 210 -2.90 17.12 -10.48
C ARG A 210 -4.44 17.11 -10.41
N GLY A 211 -5.02 16.30 -9.51
CA GLY A 211 -6.46 16.19 -9.31
C GLY A 211 -7.18 15.25 -10.29
N ALA A 212 -6.47 14.61 -11.22
CA ALA A 212 -7.09 13.65 -12.13
C ALA A 212 -7.41 12.35 -11.39
N LEU A 213 -8.59 11.80 -11.65
CA LEU A 213 -9.04 10.54 -11.09
C LEU A 213 -8.26 9.37 -11.72
N ILE A 214 -7.65 8.55 -10.87
CA ILE A 214 -6.76 7.46 -11.31
C ILE A 214 -7.20 6.10 -10.78
N GLY A 215 -8.09 6.04 -9.80
CA GLY A 215 -8.63 4.79 -9.29
C GLY A 215 -9.62 5.00 -8.17
N PHE A 216 -9.98 3.91 -7.50
CA PHE A 216 -10.92 3.90 -6.39
C PHE A 216 -10.44 3.04 -5.23
N GLY A 217 -10.70 3.51 -4.02
CA GLY A 217 -10.87 2.68 -2.83
C GLY A 217 -12.34 2.35 -2.63
N GLY A 218 -12.63 1.22 -2.02
CA GLY A 218 -13.99 0.73 -1.81
C GLY A 218 -14.14 0.03 -0.46
N ARG A 219 -14.99 0.57 0.41
CA ARG A 219 -15.27 0.00 1.74
C ARG A 219 -16.63 -0.69 1.76
N ILE A 220 -16.68 -1.98 2.06
CA ILE A 220 -17.94 -2.72 2.07
C ILE A 220 -18.86 -2.24 3.21
N ILE A 221 -20.16 -2.19 2.94
CA ILE A 221 -21.18 -2.05 3.99
C ILE A 221 -21.85 -3.41 4.21
N GLY A 222 -21.96 -3.85 5.46
CA GLY A 222 -22.48 -5.18 5.78
C GLY A 222 -21.42 -6.28 5.76
N LYS A 223 -21.79 -7.47 5.27
CA LYS A 223 -20.96 -8.68 5.31
C LYS A 223 -20.23 -8.88 4.00
N GLY A 224 -18.95 -9.23 4.08
CA GLY A 224 -18.14 -9.65 2.93
C GLY A 224 -16.68 -9.21 3.05
N GLU A 225 -15.84 -9.82 2.24
CA GLU A 225 -14.39 -9.61 2.25
C GLU A 225 -13.85 -9.24 0.86
N PRO A 226 -12.74 -8.48 0.80
CA PRO A 226 -12.09 -7.79 1.92
C PRO A 226 -12.87 -6.55 2.39
N LYS A 227 -12.69 -6.12 3.64
CA LYS A 227 -13.35 -4.92 4.20
C LYS A 227 -13.07 -3.67 3.38
N TYR A 228 -11.82 -3.51 2.94
CA TYR A 228 -11.37 -2.48 2.01
C TYR A 228 -10.81 -3.12 0.75
N LEU A 229 -11.15 -2.56 -0.40
CA LEU A 229 -10.69 -3.01 -1.71
C LEU A 229 -10.21 -1.81 -2.50
N ASN A 230 -9.00 -1.88 -3.06
CA ASN A 230 -8.47 -0.85 -3.95
C ASN A 230 -8.55 -1.32 -5.40
N SER A 231 -8.55 -0.36 -6.33
CA SER A 231 -8.20 -0.61 -7.72
C SER A 231 -6.88 -1.42 -7.79
N PRO A 232 -6.75 -2.33 -8.77
CA PRO A 232 -5.47 -2.98 -9.04
C PRO A 232 -4.45 -1.94 -9.56
N GLU A 233 -3.20 -2.35 -9.75
CA GLU A 233 -2.24 -1.53 -10.51
C GLU A 233 -2.78 -1.34 -11.94
N THR A 234 -2.72 -0.11 -12.46
CA THR A 234 -3.17 0.25 -13.82
C THR A 234 -2.16 1.20 -14.48
N PRO A 235 -2.25 1.48 -15.79
CA PRO A 235 -1.39 2.46 -16.45
C PRO A 235 -1.43 3.87 -15.83
N VAL A 236 -2.49 4.21 -15.09
CA VAL A 236 -2.69 5.52 -14.44
C VAL A 236 -2.55 5.48 -12.93
N PHE A 237 -2.50 4.30 -12.30
CA PHE A 237 -2.51 4.14 -10.85
C PHE A 237 -1.49 3.13 -10.36
N ILE A 238 -0.53 3.64 -9.59
CA ILE A 238 0.52 2.83 -8.95
C ILE A 238 0.45 3.02 -7.44
N LYS A 239 0.05 1.98 -6.68
CA LYS A 239 -0.21 2.13 -5.23
C LYS A 239 1.02 2.53 -4.44
N GLY A 240 2.20 2.07 -4.84
CA GLY A 240 3.46 2.39 -4.20
C GLY A 240 3.96 3.81 -4.48
N GLN A 241 3.23 4.59 -5.28
CA GLN A 241 3.56 5.98 -5.57
C GLN A 241 2.48 6.93 -5.10
N GLU A 242 1.21 6.54 -5.05
CA GLU A 242 0.10 7.47 -4.81
C GLU A 242 -0.30 7.56 -3.32
N LEU A 243 -0.84 8.71 -2.93
CA LEU A 243 -1.30 8.97 -1.57
C LEU A 243 -2.74 9.50 -1.65
N TYR A 244 -3.67 8.81 -0.99
CA TYR A 244 -5.04 9.25 -0.91
C TYR A 244 -5.13 10.56 -0.11
N GLY A 245 -5.99 11.48 -0.56
CA GLY A 245 -6.19 12.77 0.11
C GLY A 245 -5.13 13.83 -0.24
N LEU A 246 -4.03 13.47 -0.91
CA LEU A 246 -2.96 14.44 -1.19
C LEU A 246 -3.44 15.63 -2.03
N TRP A 247 -4.31 15.38 -3.00
CA TRP A 247 -4.93 16.45 -3.78
C TRP A 247 -5.81 17.33 -2.90
N GLU A 248 -6.72 16.74 -2.14
CA GLU A 248 -7.66 17.43 -1.25
C GLU A 248 -6.94 18.25 -0.17
N ALA A 249 -5.87 17.69 0.39
CA ALA A 249 -5.11 18.25 1.49
C ALA A 249 -4.14 19.38 1.09
N ARG A 250 -3.88 19.61 -0.20
CA ARG A 250 -2.84 20.54 -0.69
C ARG A 250 -2.88 21.94 -0.06
N GLN A 251 -4.07 22.50 0.12
CA GLN A 251 -4.23 23.84 0.71
C GLN A 251 -4.00 23.81 2.23
N ALA A 252 -4.53 22.79 2.91
CA ALA A 252 -4.34 22.62 4.34
C ALA A 252 -2.88 22.31 4.70
N ILE A 253 -2.19 21.45 3.94
CA ILE A 253 -0.75 21.16 4.11
C ILE A 253 0.05 22.46 4.01
N ARG A 254 -0.27 23.33 3.05
CA ARG A 254 0.39 24.62 2.89
C ARG A 254 0.13 25.55 4.09
N LEU A 255 -1.13 25.64 4.53
CA LEU A 255 -1.54 26.51 5.63
C LEU A 255 -0.89 26.09 6.95
N GLU A 256 -0.89 24.79 7.23
CA GLU A 256 -0.36 24.19 8.46
C GLU A 256 1.17 24.02 8.42
N GLY A 257 1.76 24.02 7.22
CA GLY A 257 3.19 23.76 7.02
C GLY A 257 3.62 22.36 7.48
N GLN A 258 2.70 21.39 7.47
CA GLN A 258 2.95 20.00 7.84
C GLN A 258 1.95 19.06 7.15
N VAL A 259 2.37 17.83 6.88
CA VAL A 259 1.50 16.75 6.37
C VAL A 259 1.43 15.59 7.36
N ILE A 260 0.23 15.05 7.55
CA ILE A 260 -0.04 13.93 8.44
C ILE A 260 -0.28 12.70 7.58
N VAL A 261 0.44 11.61 7.85
CA VAL A 261 0.28 10.33 7.14
C VAL A 261 -0.44 9.35 8.05
N VAL A 262 -1.58 8.85 7.60
CA VAL A 262 -2.42 7.85 8.30
C VAL A 262 -2.57 6.59 7.44
N GLU A 263 -3.20 5.53 7.99
CA GLU A 263 -3.29 4.24 7.30
C GLU A 263 -4.44 4.15 6.29
N GLY A 264 -5.59 4.79 6.56
CA GLY A 264 -6.81 4.57 5.80
C GLY A 264 -7.51 5.83 5.29
N TYR A 265 -8.37 5.63 4.28
CA TYR A 265 -9.20 6.71 3.71
C TYR A 265 -10.18 7.26 4.74
N MET A 266 -10.71 6.39 5.62
CA MET A 266 -11.62 6.81 6.68
C MET A 266 -10.94 7.76 7.65
N ASP A 267 -9.66 7.52 7.97
CA ASP A 267 -8.88 8.40 8.85
C ASP A 267 -8.70 9.77 8.21
N VAL A 268 -8.32 9.82 6.93
CA VAL A 268 -8.18 11.09 6.19
C VAL A 268 -9.48 11.88 6.17
N VAL A 269 -10.60 11.23 5.83
CA VAL A 269 -11.90 11.89 5.71
C VAL A 269 -12.44 12.28 7.09
N GLY A 270 -12.25 11.44 8.11
CA GLY A 270 -12.66 11.72 9.49
C GLY A 270 -11.88 12.88 10.12
N LEU A 271 -10.56 12.91 9.92
CA LEU A 271 -9.71 14.05 10.33
C LEU A 271 -10.15 15.34 9.65
N ALA A 272 -10.39 15.30 8.33
CA ALA A 272 -10.84 16.46 7.58
C ALA A 272 -12.23 16.97 8.03
N GLN A 273 -13.15 16.06 8.36
CA GLN A 273 -14.46 16.40 8.95
C GLN A 273 -14.33 17.18 10.27
N LEU A 274 -13.25 16.95 11.02
CA LEU A 274 -12.97 17.59 12.31
C LEU A 274 -11.98 18.76 12.18
N GLY A 275 -11.77 19.26 10.96
CA GLY A 275 -10.93 20.44 10.69
C GLY A 275 -9.44 20.17 10.60
N ILE A 276 -9.02 18.90 10.52
CA ILE A 276 -7.64 18.49 10.28
C ILE A 276 -7.52 18.07 8.80
N GLY A 277 -7.44 19.07 7.93
CA GLY A 277 -7.48 18.88 6.47
C GLY A 277 -6.16 18.47 5.81
N ASN A 278 -5.06 18.39 6.57
CA ASN A 278 -3.71 18.14 6.06
C ASN A 278 -3.27 16.66 6.17
N ALA A 279 -4.23 15.73 6.26
CA ALA A 279 -3.99 14.30 6.34
C ALA A 279 -4.00 13.63 4.94
N VAL A 280 -3.15 12.60 4.79
CA VAL A 280 -3.07 11.73 3.60
C VAL A 280 -2.89 10.28 4.03
N ALA A 281 -3.23 9.31 3.17
CA ALA A 281 -3.09 7.89 3.49
C ALA A 281 -2.38 7.09 2.40
N THR A 282 -1.68 6.02 2.81
CA THR A 282 -1.23 4.98 1.88
C THR A 282 -2.42 4.13 1.42
N LEU A 283 -2.26 3.44 0.29
CA LEU A 283 -3.36 2.76 -0.41
C LEU A 283 -3.32 1.24 -0.15
N GLY A 284 -3.33 0.85 1.14
CA GLY A 284 -3.20 -0.55 1.53
C GLY A 284 -1.82 -1.13 1.25
N THR A 285 -0.79 -0.29 1.34
CA THR A 285 0.62 -0.63 1.16
C THR A 285 1.45 0.03 2.27
N ALA A 286 2.59 -0.56 2.59
CA ALA A 286 3.56 0.11 3.46
C ALA A 286 4.06 1.41 2.79
N THR A 287 4.47 2.38 3.60
CA THR A 287 5.09 3.62 3.11
C THR A 287 6.35 3.29 2.29
N THR A 288 6.43 3.81 1.07
CA THR A 288 7.56 3.62 0.16
C THR A 288 8.44 4.88 0.10
N PRO A 289 9.70 4.79 -0.37
CA PRO A 289 10.51 5.97 -0.63
C PRO A 289 9.87 6.96 -1.61
N ASP A 290 9.06 6.49 -2.56
CA ASP A 290 8.37 7.38 -3.50
C ASP A 290 7.23 8.15 -2.83
N HIS A 291 6.52 7.54 -1.87
CA HIS A 291 5.60 8.28 -0.99
C HIS A 291 6.34 9.37 -0.24
N VAL A 292 7.47 9.05 0.40
CA VAL A 292 8.25 10.02 1.17
C VAL A 292 8.75 11.16 0.28
N LYS A 293 9.24 10.89 -0.93
CA LYS A 293 9.61 11.93 -1.90
C LYS A 293 8.43 12.84 -2.24
N LYS A 294 7.21 12.30 -2.41
CA LYS A 294 6.01 13.11 -2.67
C LYS A 294 5.63 13.96 -1.46
N LEU A 295 5.67 13.39 -0.26
CA LEU A 295 5.41 14.11 0.99
C LEU A 295 6.39 15.27 1.19
N LEU A 296 7.69 15.02 0.98
CA LEU A 296 8.76 16.03 1.11
C LEU A 296 8.74 17.12 0.02
N ARG A 297 7.96 16.94 -1.04
CA ARG A 297 7.64 18.01 -2.01
C ARG A 297 6.48 18.89 -1.55
N ALA A 298 5.57 18.33 -0.74
CA ALA A 298 4.41 19.03 -0.23
C ALA A 298 4.73 19.80 1.06
N SER A 299 5.61 19.26 1.91
CA SER A 299 6.01 19.86 3.18
C SER A 299 7.37 19.32 3.64
N ASP A 300 8.17 20.16 4.29
CA ASP A 300 9.40 19.77 4.99
C ASP A 300 9.12 19.08 6.34
N LYS A 301 7.90 19.21 6.88
CA LYS A 301 7.43 18.54 8.10
C LYS A 301 6.41 17.45 7.79
N VAL A 302 6.71 16.23 8.21
CA VAL A 302 5.85 15.05 8.06
C VAL A 302 5.66 14.38 9.42
N VAL A 303 4.41 14.09 9.77
CA VAL A 303 4.05 13.31 10.96
C VAL A 303 3.37 12.04 10.51
N PHE A 304 3.95 10.88 10.80
CA PHE A 304 3.31 9.60 10.60
C PHE A 304 2.48 9.25 11.83
N SER A 305 1.17 9.06 11.68
CA SER A 305 0.25 8.67 12.75
C SER A 305 -0.24 7.26 12.47
N PHE A 306 0.29 6.30 13.22
CA PHE A 306 -0.09 4.89 13.14
C PHE A 306 -0.88 4.48 14.38
N ASP A 307 -1.59 3.36 14.29
CA ASP A 307 -2.29 2.77 15.43
C ASP A 307 -1.28 2.42 16.55
N GLY A 308 -1.72 2.50 17.82
CA GLY A 308 -0.86 2.26 19.00
C GLY A 308 -0.33 0.83 19.15
N ASP A 309 -0.93 -0.10 18.40
CA ASP A 309 -0.71 -1.53 18.52
C ASP A 309 0.63 -2.02 17.92
N LYS A 310 0.86 -3.34 17.97
CA LYS A 310 2.06 -3.96 17.40
C LYS A 310 2.11 -3.86 15.86
N ALA A 311 0.97 -3.82 15.18
CA ALA A 311 0.92 -3.69 13.74
C ALA A 311 1.31 -2.28 13.31
N GLY A 312 0.75 -1.25 13.97
CA GLY A 312 1.09 0.15 13.76
C GLY A 312 2.57 0.45 14.03
N ARG A 313 3.16 -0.11 15.10
CA ARG A 313 4.62 0.00 15.33
C ARG A 313 5.47 -0.63 14.23
N ARG A 314 5.06 -1.77 13.68
CA ARG A 314 5.75 -2.38 12.52
C ARG A 314 5.60 -1.52 11.27
N ALA A 315 4.44 -0.90 11.05
CA ALA A 315 4.22 0.04 9.96
C ALA A 315 5.10 1.28 10.12
N ALA A 316 5.20 1.82 11.34
CA ALA A 316 6.08 2.93 11.69
C ALA A 316 7.55 2.60 11.41
N TRP A 317 8.01 1.41 11.78
CA TRP A 317 9.39 0.99 11.50
C TRP A 317 9.67 0.91 9.99
N ARG A 318 8.74 0.36 9.20
CA ARG A 318 8.88 0.32 7.73
C ARG A 318 8.87 1.72 7.12
N ALA A 319 8.00 2.61 7.60
CA ALA A 319 7.98 4.00 7.16
C ALA A 319 9.27 4.74 7.52
N LEU A 320 9.84 4.48 8.70
CA LEU A 320 11.15 4.99 9.10
C LEU A 320 12.23 4.55 8.11
N GLN A 321 12.29 3.25 7.77
CA GLN A 321 13.28 2.73 6.82
C GLN A 321 13.14 3.38 5.44
N ALA A 322 11.91 3.59 4.97
CA ALA A 322 11.65 4.29 3.71
C ALA A 322 12.10 5.77 3.72
N CYS A 323 12.20 6.39 4.90
CA CYS A 323 12.64 7.76 5.07
C CYS A 323 14.16 7.93 5.09
N LEU A 324 14.92 6.93 5.58
CA LEU A 324 16.37 7.05 5.80
C LEU A 324 17.15 7.55 4.56
N PRO A 325 16.90 7.03 3.33
CA PRO A 325 17.63 7.47 2.13
C PRO A 325 17.33 8.90 1.69
N LEU A 326 16.32 9.53 2.28
CA LEU A 326 15.81 10.85 1.90
C LEU A 326 16.05 11.91 2.99
N LEU A 327 16.72 11.52 4.08
CA LEU A 327 17.05 12.42 5.17
C LEU A 327 18.04 13.51 4.72
N ARG A 328 17.75 14.73 5.16
CA ARG A 328 18.54 15.95 4.98
C ARG A 328 18.29 16.90 6.15
N ASP A 329 19.11 17.94 6.28
CA ASP A 329 19.15 18.77 7.49
C ASP A 329 17.95 19.72 7.67
N ASP A 330 17.18 19.96 6.61
CA ASP A 330 16.06 20.91 6.55
C ASP A 330 14.68 20.24 6.68
N ILE A 331 14.59 18.93 6.97
CA ILE A 331 13.30 18.22 7.11
C ILE A 331 13.07 17.70 8.52
N THR A 332 11.80 17.63 8.92
CA THR A 332 11.36 17.09 10.20
C THR A 332 10.41 15.93 9.99
N LEU A 333 10.80 14.74 10.46
CA LEU A 333 9.99 13.54 10.40
C LEU A 333 9.68 13.07 11.84
N ARG A 334 8.40 12.84 12.14
CA ARG A 334 7.92 12.41 13.46
C ARG A 334 6.97 11.21 13.36
N PHE A 335 6.88 10.44 14.44
CA PHE A 335 6.03 9.25 14.55
C PHE A 335 5.09 9.41 15.75
N LEU A 336 3.82 9.67 15.49
CA LEU A 336 2.76 9.71 16.48
C LEU A 336 2.21 8.29 16.68
N PHE A 337 2.25 7.83 17.93
CA PHE A 337 1.60 6.61 18.38
C PHE A 337 0.44 6.99 19.28
N LEU A 338 -0.77 6.62 18.88
CA LEU A 338 -1.99 6.83 19.67
C LEU A 338 -2.12 5.72 20.74
N PRO A 339 -3.02 5.87 21.73
CA PRO A 339 -3.36 4.76 22.62
C PRO A 339 -3.85 3.53 21.84
N ASP A 340 -3.62 2.32 22.38
CA ASP A 340 -3.85 1.05 21.69
C ASP A 340 -5.30 0.86 21.22
N GLU A 341 -6.27 1.53 21.84
CA GLU A 341 -7.69 1.45 21.49
C GLU A 341 -8.10 2.36 20.32
N HIS A 342 -7.18 3.21 19.84
CA HIS A 342 -7.50 4.30 18.93
C HIS A 342 -6.70 4.28 17.62
N ASP A 343 -7.46 4.38 16.53
CA ASP A 343 -7.02 4.91 15.24
C ASP A 343 -7.17 6.46 15.22
N PRO A 344 -6.59 7.17 14.23
CA PRO A 344 -6.72 8.62 14.17
C PRO A 344 -8.19 9.12 14.11
N ASP A 345 -9.07 8.45 13.35
CA ASP A 345 -10.50 8.81 13.30
C ASP A 345 -11.17 8.74 14.68
N SER A 346 -11.04 7.62 15.38
CA SER A 346 -11.63 7.41 16.71
C SER A 346 -11.02 8.31 17.76
N TYR A 347 -9.71 8.55 17.73
CA TYR A 347 -9.05 9.44 18.68
C TYR A 347 -9.60 10.86 18.57
N VAL A 348 -9.67 11.43 17.35
CA VAL A 348 -10.14 12.81 17.19
C VAL A 348 -11.64 12.92 17.47
N ARG A 349 -12.44 11.88 17.20
CA ARG A 349 -13.85 11.86 17.61
C ARG A 349 -14.05 11.86 19.12
N GLU A 350 -13.16 11.22 19.88
CA GLU A 350 -13.28 11.12 21.33
C GLU A 350 -12.66 12.33 22.05
N PHE A 351 -11.44 12.72 21.68
CA PHE A 351 -10.66 13.74 22.39
C PHE A 351 -10.62 15.11 21.68
N GLY A 352 -11.09 15.18 20.44
CA GLY A 352 -11.14 16.41 19.65
C GLY A 352 -9.84 16.77 18.93
N ALA A 353 -9.94 17.75 18.03
CA ALA A 353 -8.82 18.16 17.17
C ALA A 353 -7.65 18.79 17.94
N GLU A 354 -7.92 19.57 18.99
CA GLU A 354 -6.87 20.21 19.78
C GLU A 354 -6.01 19.18 20.54
N ALA A 355 -6.63 18.14 21.11
CA ALA A 355 -5.90 17.06 21.76
C ALA A 355 -4.98 16.34 20.75
N PHE A 356 -5.49 16.05 19.55
CA PHE A 356 -4.69 15.43 18.51
C PHE A 356 -3.51 16.32 18.06
N ARG A 357 -3.73 17.64 17.92
CA ARG A 357 -2.63 18.59 17.63
C ARG A 357 -1.58 18.63 18.73
N ALA A 358 -2.00 18.57 19.99
CA ALA A 358 -1.09 18.48 21.13
C ALA A 358 -0.27 17.18 21.08
N SER A 359 -0.90 16.03 20.82
CA SER A 359 -0.20 14.75 20.67
C SER A 359 0.80 14.75 19.51
N MET A 360 0.45 15.37 18.37
CA MET A 360 1.38 15.54 17.25
C MET A 360 2.62 16.37 17.62
N ALA A 361 2.47 17.41 18.44
CA ALA A 361 3.60 18.24 18.86
C ALA A 361 4.59 17.47 19.75
N GLU A 362 4.08 16.52 20.55
CA GLU A 362 4.87 15.65 21.41
C GLU A 362 5.41 14.40 20.70
N ALA A 363 4.94 14.11 19.49
CA ALA A 363 5.32 12.92 18.74
C ALA A 363 6.86 12.80 18.59
N PRO A 364 7.45 11.64 18.92
CA PRO A 364 8.89 11.45 18.84
C PRO A 364 9.44 11.71 17.43
N ALA A 365 10.57 12.40 17.37
CA ALA A 365 11.33 12.57 16.13
C ALA A 365 11.87 11.22 15.64
N LEU A 366 12.09 11.13 14.32
CA LEU A 366 12.63 9.93 13.68
C LEU A 366 13.89 9.39 14.35
N SER A 367 14.84 10.27 14.70
CA SER A 367 16.09 9.87 15.36
C SER A 367 15.84 9.23 16.72
N ARG A 368 14.90 9.78 17.49
CA ARG A 368 14.54 9.24 18.80
C ARG A 368 13.86 7.88 18.66
N PHE A 369 12.88 7.79 17.75
CA PHE A 369 12.18 6.54 17.48
C PHE A 369 13.13 5.44 16.99
N LEU A 370 14.05 5.76 16.05
CA LEU A 370 15.08 4.84 15.56
C LEU A 370 15.88 4.21 16.71
N LEU A 371 16.43 5.06 17.57
CA LEU A 371 17.36 4.62 18.60
C LEU A 371 16.65 3.93 19.77
N ASP A 372 15.45 4.40 20.15
CA ASP A 372 14.67 3.78 21.21
C ASP A 372 14.20 2.36 20.80
N GLU A 373 13.79 2.16 19.56
CA GLU A 373 13.42 0.84 19.04
C GLU A 373 14.61 -0.13 19.02
N LEU A 374 15.76 0.30 18.51
CA LEU A 374 16.98 -0.51 18.51
C LEU A 374 17.40 -0.86 19.94
N GLY A 375 17.37 0.12 20.86
CA GLY A 375 17.71 -0.10 22.26
C GLY A 375 16.76 -1.07 22.98
N GLN A 376 15.48 -1.13 22.58
CA GLN A 376 14.49 -2.05 23.16
C GLN A 376 14.64 -3.49 22.66
N ARG A 377 15.20 -3.71 21.46
CA ARG A 377 15.40 -5.04 20.87
C ARG A 377 16.59 -5.80 21.47
N HIS A 378 17.51 -5.08 22.12
CA HIS A 378 18.78 -5.63 22.60
C HIS A 378 19.02 -5.35 24.09
N ASN A 379 19.71 -6.25 24.77
CA ASN A 379 20.11 -6.04 26.17
C ASN A 379 21.36 -5.14 26.24
N LEU A 380 21.19 -3.83 26.27
CA LEU A 380 22.31 -2.87 26.32
C LEU A 380 23.15 -2.96 27.62
N GLY A 381 22.69 -3.68 28.64
CA GLY A 381 23.47 -3.97 29.84
C GLY A 381 24.67 -4.89 29.57
N GLU A 382 24.59 -5.72 28.54
CA GLU A 382 25.59 -6.72 28.17
C GLU A 382 26.43 -6.24 26.97
N ALA A 383 27.70 -6.64 26.91
CA ALA A 383 28.58 -6.26 25.81
C ALA A 383 28.06 -6.84 24.48
N GLU A 384 27.59 -8.08 24.50
CA GLU A 384 26.97 -8.80 23.39
C GLU A 384 25.73 -8.08 22.86
N GLY A 385 24.86 -7.61 23.75
CA GLY A 385 23.65 -6.86 23.36
C GLY A 385 23.98 -5.49 22.76
N ARG A 386 25.01 -4.79 23.26
CA ARG A 386 25.49 -3.54 22.64
C ARG A 386 26.09 -3.80 21.26
N ALA A 387 26.85 -4.88 21.09
CA ALA A 387 27.40 -5.28 19.79
C ALA A 387 26.29 -5.66 18.78
N ALA A 388 25.26 -6.40 19.23
CA ALA A 388 24.12 -6.76 18.39
C ALA A 388 23.29 -5.54 17.97
N CYS A 389 23.05 -4.60 18.90
CA CYS A 389 22.39 -3.32 18.60
C CYS A 389 23.15 -2.52 17.54
N LEU A 390 24.47 -2.39 17.70
CA LEU A 390 25.32 -1.72 16.72
C LEU A 390 25.26 -2.43 15.35
N HIS A 391 25.32 -3.76 15.33
CA HIS A 391 25.25 -4.55 14.09
C HIS A 391 23.94 -4.32 13.32
N GLU A 392 22.79 -4.29 14.00
CA GLU A 392 21.49 -3.99 13.39
C GLU A 392 21.38 -2.52 12.94
N ALA A 393 21.95 -1.59 13.72
CA ALA A 393 21.88 -0.16 13.43
C ALA A 393 22.71 0.24 12.19
N MET A 394 23.88 -0.40 11.99
CA MET A 394 24.84 -0.04 10.94
C MET A 394 24.25 0.09 9.53
N PRO A 395 23.50 -0.89 8.97
CA PRO A 395 22.88 -0.74 7.65
C PRO A 395 21.87 0.41 7.58
N LEU A 396 21.16 0.70 8.68
CA LEU A 396 20.20 1.80 8.75
C LEU A 396 20.91 3.16 8.70
N ILE A 397 21.97 3.34 9.48
CA ILE A 397 22.78 4.56 9.46
C ILE A 397 23.47 4.74 8.10
N ALA A 398 23.96 3.66 7.50
CA ALA A 398 24.59 3.70 6.19
C ALA A 398 23.63 4.17 5.07
N ALA A 399 22.33 3.89 5.21
CA ALA A 399 21.30 4.36 4.28
C ALA A 399 21.07 5.88 4.36
N ILE A 400 21.49 6.54 5.45
CA ILE A 400 21.32 7.99 5.63
C ILE A 400 22.37 8.73 4.80
N PRO A 401 21.98 9.67 3.91
CA PRO A 401 22.91 10.52 3.19
C PRO A 401 23.83 11.31 4.15
N PRO A 402 25.04 11.72 3.71
CA PRO A 402 25.88 12.59 4.51
C PRO A 402 25.18 13.92 4.83
N CYS A 403 24.84 14.15 6.10
CA CYS A 403 24.18 15.35 6.60
C CYS A 403 24.50 15.55 8.09
N ALA A 404 24.26 16.74 8.64
CA ALA A 404 24.50 17.01 10.05
C ALA A 404 23.63 16.13 10.97
N LEU A 405 22.38 15.85 10.57
CA LEU A 405 21.48 14.96 11.31
C LEU A 405 22.08 13.55 11.46
N ARG A 406 22.70 12.99 10.42
CA ARG A 406 23.36 11.69 10.48
C ARG A 406 24.44 11.65 11.57
N ILE A 407 25.28 12.68 11.64
CA ILE A 407 26.34 12.79 12.65
C ILE A 407 25.75 12.83 14.07
N GLN A 408 24.63 13.52 14.27
CA GLN A 408 23.95 13.54 15.57
C GLN A 408 23.41 12.17 15.96
N ILE A 409 22.82 11.43 15.01
CA ILE A 409 22.30 10.07 15.24
C ILE A 409 23.47 9.12 15.57
N GLU A 410 24.56 9.17 14.79
CA GLU A 410 25.77 8.37 15.03
C GLU A 410 26.34 8.61 16.43
N ARG A 411 26.41 9.87 16.85
CA ARG A 411 26.91 10.25 18.18
C ARG A 411 26.03 9.72 19.31
N GLU A 412 24.71 9.82 19.16
CA GLU A 412 23.77 9.32 20.17
C GLU A 412 23.77 7.79 20.22
N LEU A 413 23.88 7.12 19.08
CA LEU A 413 24.04 5.66 19.01
C LEU A 413 25.32 5.22 19.74
N ALA A 414 26.47 5.86 19.44
CA ALA A 414 27.74 5.57 20.11
C ALA A 414 27.62 5.71 21.64
N ARG A 415 26.91 6.75 22.12
CA ARG A 415 26.62 6.93 23.54
C ARG A 415 25.79 5.79 24.12
N GLN A 416 24.77 5.30 23.41
CA GLN A 416 23.93 4.19 23.87
C GLN A 416 24.69 2.86 23.93
N VAL A 417 25.58 2.60 22.97
CA VAL A 417 26.39 1.38 22.93
C VAL A 417 27.73 1.49 23.68
N GLN A 418 27.94 2.60 24.41
CA GLN A 418 29.14 2.87 25.22
C GLN A 418 30.45 2.87 24.42
N LEU A 419 30.41 3.41 23.21
CA LEU A 419 31.57 3.64 22.37
C LEU A 419 31.93 5.14 22.33
N THR A 420 33.22 5.41 22.19
CA THR A 420 33.70 6.75 21.84
C THR A 420 33.39 7.07 20.37
N PRO A 421 33.27 8.36 19.98
CA PRO A 421 33.13 8.75 18.58
C PRO A 421 34.24 8.20 17.68
N GLU A 422 35.46 8.09 18.20
CA GLU A 422 36.61 7.55 17.50
C GLU A 422 36.46 6.05 17.21
N GLU A 423 36.05 5.26 18.22
CA GLU A 423 35.77 3.82 18.06
C GLU A 423 34.62 3.58 17.08
N MET A 424 33.55 4.38 17.17
CA MET A 424 32.42 4.32 16.24
C MET A 424 32.90 4.56 14.81
N THR A 425 33.66 5.64 14.58
CA THR A 425 34.21 5.98 13.27
C THR A 425 35.09 4.84 12.71
N GLN A 426 35.92 4.23 13.56
CA GLN A 426 36.78 3.11 13.18
C GLN A 426 35.98 1.88 12.76
N ILE A 427 34.92 1.51 13.49
CA ILE A 427 34.04 0.39 13.15
C ILE A 427 33.31 0.65 11.83
N MET A 428 32.76 1.85 11.64
CA MET A 428 32.08 2.22 10.39
C MET A 428 33.04 2.17 9.19
N ALA A 429 34.29 2.63 9.36
CA ALA A 429 35.31 2.57 8.32
C ALA A 429 35.75 1.13 7.97
N GLN A 430 35.72 0.21 8.94
CA GLN A 430 36.02 -1.20 8.70
C GLN A 430 34.93 -1.91 7.91
N GLN A 431 33.66 -1.60 8.18
CA GLN A 431 32.52 -2.18 7.46
C GLN A 431 32.32 -1.58 6.05
N ALA A 432 32.79 -0.36 5.80
CA ALA A 432 32.73 0.27 4.48
C ALA A 432 33.73 -0.32 3.46
N LYS A 433 34.68 -1.17 3.88
CA LYS A 433 35.58 -1.87 2.97
C LYS A 433 34.91 -3.18 2.51
N PRO A 434 34.72 -3.41 1.19
CA PRO A 434 34.32 -4.73 0.72
C PRO A 434 35.41 -5.73 1.11
N ALA A 435 35.03 -6.80 1.82
CA ALA A 435 35.95 -7.87 2.16
C ALA A 435 36.49 -8.49 0.85
N PRO A 436 37.81 -8.59 0.64
CA PRO A 436 38.35 -9.38 -0.45
C PRO A 436 38.09 -10.85 -0.13
N TYR A 437 37.07 -11.43 -0.74
CA TYR A 437 36.82 -12.87 -0.67
C TYR A 437 37.84 -13.56 -1.58
N GLY A 438 38.84 -14.21 -0.99
CA GLY A 438 39.84 -14.96 -1.75
C GLY A 438 41.12 -15.30 -0.99
N ALA A 439 41.02 -16.12 0.04
CA ALA A 439 42.15 -16.95 0.48
C ALA A 439 41.59 -18.26 1.05
N ALA A 440 41.60 -19.28 0.19
CA ALA A 440 41.27 -20.65 0.54
C ALA A 440 42.20 -21.15 1.66
N LEU A 441 41.61 -21.69 2.73
CA LEU A 441 42.31 -22.58 3.65
C LEU A 441 41.97 -24.01 3.24
N GLU A 442 42.94 -24.65 2.61
CA GLU A 442 42.97 -26.09 2.40
C GLU A 442 43.01 -26.82 3.75
N SER A 443 42.06 -27.74 3.98
CA SER A 443 42.28 -28.87 4.87
C SER A 443 41.36 -30.03 4.48
N GLY A 444 41.95 -31.14 4.04
CA GLY A 444 41.29 -32.31 3.48
C GLY A 444 40.53 -33.20 4.48
N PRO A 445 39.88 -34.27 3.99
CA PRO A 445 38.87 -35.01 4.75
C PRO A 445 39.48 -36.10 5.64
N ARG A 446 38.97 -36.23 6.88
CA ARG A 446 39.14 -37.43 7.70
C ARG A 446 37.78 -37.98 8.13
N ALA A 447 37.62 -39.28 7.85
CA ALA A 447 36.52 -40.14 8.22
C ALA A 447 36.52 -40.49 9.72
N ASN A 448 35.34 -40.68 10.33
CA ASN A 448 34.86 -41.99 10.84
C ASN A 448 33.83 -41.88 11.99
N ALA A 449 32.82 -42.75 11.83
CA ALA A 449 32.27 -43.69 12.83
C ALA A 449 31.38 -43.19 13.99
N ALA A 450 30.14 -43.70 13.95
CA ALA A 450 29.23 -43.88 15.07
C ALA A 450 29.68 -45.01 16.02
N PRO A 451 29.07 -45.10 17.21
CA PRO A 451 28.70 -46.42 17.74
C PRO A 451 27.29 -46.52 18.34
N ALA A 452 26.59 -47.56 17.86
CA ALA A 452 25.83 -48.62 18.54
C ALA A 452 25.06 -48.39 19.86
N ALA A 453 23.82 -48.88 19.82
CA ALA A 453 22.87 -49.04 20.91
C ALA A 453 22.99 -50.38 21.68
N ARG A 454 22.46 -50.38 22.91
CA ARG A 454 21.95 -51.50 23.74
C ARG A 454 20.73 -50.91 24.47
N GLY A 455 19.57 -51.52 24.71
CA GLY A 455 19.07 -52.90 24.63
C GLY A 455 18.17 -53.16 25.86
N ALA A 456 17.00 -53.78 25.64
CA ALA A 456 16.06 -54.42 26.61
C ALA A 456 15.11 -53.53 27.45
N ALA A 457 13.90 -53.94 27.89
CA ALA A 457 12.92 -54.98 27.55
C ALA A 457 11.72 -54.87 28.54
N ALA A 458 10.55 -55.42 28.16
CA ALA A 458 9.37 -55.84 28.98
C ALA A 458 8.49 -54.74 29.63
N GLY A 459 7.15 -54.83 29.71
CA GLY A 459 6.16 -55.84 29.33
C GLY A 459 4.79 -55.48 29.96
N GLY A 460 3.69 -56.10 29.47
CA GLY A 460 2.44 -56.25 30.23
C GLY A 460 1.21 -55.45 29.77
N ALA A 461 0.17 -56.17 29.33
CA ALA A 461 -1.22 -55.72 29.13
C ALA A 461 -2.12 -56.38 30.21
N PRO A 462 -3.49 -56.45 30.13
CA PRO A 462 -4.52 -55.61 29.48
C PRO A 462 -5.77 -55.35 30.38
N SER A 463 -6.78 -54.65 29.85
CA SER A 463 -8.26 -54.75 30.06
C SER A 463 -8.91 -53.35 29.99
N GLY A 464 -10.12 -53.09 29.52
CA GLY A 464 -11.23 -53.89 28.98
C GLY A 464 -12.51 -53.04 29.01
N ALA A 465 -13.42 -53.29 28.05
CA ALA A 465 -14.87 -53.01 28.06
C ALA A 465 -15.42 -51.58 27.74
N ALA A 466 -16.14 -51.52 26.62
CA ALA A 466 -17.35 -50.70 26.37
C ALA A 466 -18.60 -51.42 26.98
N PRO A 467 -19.89 -50.95 26.94
CA PRO A 467 -20.59 -50.38 25.75
C PRO A 467 -21.79 -49.39 25.97
N GLN A 468 -22.31 -48.84 24.84
CA GLN A 468 -23.73 -48.50 24.45
C GLN A 468 -24.58 -47.51 25.28
N ALA A 469 -25.66 -46.84 24.80
CA ALA A 469 -26.22 -46.39 23.51
C ALA A 469 -27.61 -45.70 23.79
N ALA A 470 -28.10 -44.88 22.83
CA ALA A 470 -29.52 -44.48 22.56
C ALA A 470 -30.19 -43.38 23.45
N ASP A 471 -31.17 -42.53 23.05
CA ASP A 471 -31.95 -42.33 21.82
C ASP A 471 -32.72 -40.96 21.82
N ALA A 472 -33.14 -40.50 20.63
CA ALA A 472 -34.31 -39.72 20.16
C ALA A 472 -35.01 -38.54 20.92
N GLY A 473 -35.11 -37.38 20.23
CA GLY A 473 -36.38 -36.89 19.60
C GLY A 473 -37.24 -35.74 20.23
N PRO A 474 -37.94 -34.87 19.43
CA PRO A 474 -38.38 -33.49 19.75
C PRO A 474 -39.94 -33.31 19.70
N PRO A 475 -40.63 -32.19 19.29
CA PRO A 475 -40.35 -30.72 19.13
C PRO A 475 -41.50 -29.78 19.68
N GLY A 476 -41.46 -28.44 19.41
CA GLY A 476 -42.60 -27.52 19.59
C GLY A 476 -42.42 -26.07 19.11
N GLU A 477 -43.44 -25.50 18.44
CA GLU A 477 -43.51 -24.24 17.65
C GLU A 477 -44.15 -23.02 18.37
N GLY A 478 -44.09 -21.83 17.70
CA GLY A 478 -45.04 -20.69 17.81
C GLY A 478 -44.42 -19.39 18.39
N GLY A 479 -44.65 -18.14 17.94
CA GLY A 479 -45.51 -17.53 16.92
C GLY A 479 -45.98 -16.12 17.37
N ALA A 480 -45.90 -15.11 16.47
CA ALA A 480 -46.75 -13.89 16.36
C ALA A 480 -46.33 -12.53 17.05
N PRO A 481 -46.95 -11.36 16.72
CA PRO A 481 -46.34 -10.25 15.94
C PRO A 481 -46.58 -8.82 16.53
N MET A 482 -46.16 -7.73 15.87
CA MET A 482 -46.71 -6.37 16.13
C MET A 482 -46.55 -5.37 14.96
N GLU A 483 -47.56 -4.50 14.84
CA GLU A 483 -47.96 -3.58 13.76
C GLU A 483 -47.35 -2.15 13.80
N ASP A 484 -47.55 -1.43 12.69
CA ASP A 484 -47.84 0.01 12.47
C ASP A 484 -47.07 1.14 13.18
N TRP A 485 -46.47 2.05 12.39
CA TRP A 485 -46.89 3.47 12.26
C TRP A 485 -46.06 4.27 11.22
N MET A 486 -46.75 4.96 10.29
CA MET A 486 -46.21 6.05 9.45
C MET A 486 -46.23 7.38 10.21
N PRO A 487 -45.46 8.39 9.75
CA PRO A 487 -46.18 9.51 9.11
C PRO A 487 -45.53 10.02 7.81
N SER A 488 -46.41 10.40 6.89
CA SER A 488 -46.18 11.14 5.66
C SER A 488 -45.91 12.62 5.94
N PHE A 489 -44.94 13.23 5.24
CA PHE A 489 -44.97 14.67 4.93
C PHE A 489 -44.43 14.94 3.52
N ASP A 490 -45.20 15.75 2.81
CA ASP A 490 -45.05 16.14 1.41
C ASP A 490 -43.79 16.95 1.11
N VAL A 491 -43.30 16.74 -0.11
CA VAL A 491 -42.17 17.43 -0.74
C VAL A 491 -42.72 18.59 -1.59
N PRO A 492 -42.26 19.84 -1.41
CA PRO A 492 -42.44 20.88 -2.42
C PRO A 492 -41.32 20.78 -3.46
N GLY A 493 -41.71 20.54 -4.71
CA GLY A 493 -40.83 20.61 -5.87
C GLY A 493 -40.42 22.04 -6.19
N TYR A 494 -39.21 22.20 -6.73
CA TYR A 494 -38.74 23.42 -7.36
C TYR A 494 -38.17 23.11 -8.74
N LEU A 495 -38.76 23.73 -9.76
CA LEU A 495 -38.13 24.06 -11.03
C LEU A 495 -38.00 25.59 -11.08
N ASP A 496 -36.80 26.01 -11.49
CA ASP A 496 -36.40 27.21 -12.23
C ASP A 496 -36.86 28.62 -11.80
N GLY A 497 -35.89 29.53 -11.70
CA GLY A 497 -36.11 30.96 -11.89
C GLY A 497 -35.18 31.87 -11.11
N ASP A 498 -34.39 32.65 -11.84
CA ASP A 498 -33.40 33.64 -11.39
C ASP A 498 -33.92 34.76 -10.46
N PHE A 499 -32.95 35.46 -9.86
CA PHE A 499 -32.82 36.93 -9.70
C PHE A 499 -32.63 37.49 -8.26
N ASP A 500 -31.49 38.16 -8.11
CA ASP A 500 -31.12 39.32 -7.27
C ASP A 500 -31.36 39.39 -5.75
N GLY A 501 -30.22 39.49 -5.04
CA GLY A 501 -29.86 40.68 -4.28
C GLY A 501 -30.59 40.98 -2.97
N ALA A 502 -29.93 40.73 -1.84
CA ALA A 502 -29.74 41.72 -0.77
C ALA A 502 -29.00 41.12 0.43
N SER A 503 -28.01 41.88 0.88
CA SER A 503 -27.34 41.83 2.18
C SER A 503 -28.29 41.80 3.36
N GLN A 504 -27.97 41.04 4.41
CA GLN A 504 -28.19 41.48 5.78
C GLN A 504 -27.32 40.74 6.80
N ASP A 505 -26.78 41.56 7.70
CA ASP A 505 -25.81 41.29 8.73
C ASP A 505 -26.38 40.46 9.90
N TYR A 506 -25.53 39.67 10.56
CA TYR A 506 -25.72 39.36 11.97
C TYR A 506 -24.36 39.23 12.68
N GLU A 507 -24.16 40.10 13.67
CA GLU A 507 -22.99 40.21 14.53
C GLU A 507 -22.95 39.14 15.66
N PRO A 508 -21.78 38.89 16.29
CA PRO A 508 -21.52 37.78 17.21
C PRO A 508 -21.30 38.21 18.67
N ILE A 509 -21.74 37.42 19.68
CA ILE A 509 -21.39 37.63 21.12
C ILE A 509 -21.61 36.31 21.92
N PRO A 510 -20.87 35.95 23.01
CA PRO A 510 -19.45 36.13 23.33
C PRO A 510 -18.76 34.87 23.95
N ASP A 511 -17.45 35.05 24.09
CA ASP A 511 -16.44 34.38 24.92
C ASP A 511 -16.79 34.27 26.43
N VAL A 512 -16.38 33.18 27.09
CA VAL A 512 -16.36 33.05 28.57
C VAL A 512 -15.09 32.33 29.01
N GLY A 513 -14.30 33.03 29.82
CA GLY A 513 -12.96 32.64 30.22
C GLY A 513 -12.82 31.71 31.43
N MET A 514 -11.64 31.09 31.44
CA MET A 514 -10.83 30.42 32.47
C MET A 514 -11.14 30.65 33.98
N GLY A 515 -10.96 29.56 34.75
CA GLY A 515 -10.43 29.58 36.13
C GLY A 515 -10.66 28.27 36.92
N PRO A 516 -9.91 28.00 38.02
CA PRO A 516 -8.87 26.95 38.08
C PRO A 516 -9.17 25.76 39.03
N GLY A 517 -8.30 24.73 38.98
CA GLY A 517 -8.41 23.42 39.69
C GLY A 517 -8.24 23.46 41.22
N PRO A 518 -8.25 22.28 41.89
CA PRO A 518 -6.98 21.75 42.42
C PRO A 518 -6.88 20.20 42.45
N GLY A 519 -5.67 19.68 42.69
CA GLY A 519 -5.30 18.25 42.60
C GLY A 519 -5.35 17.42 43.89
N GLY A 520 -4.77 16.20 43.83
CA GLY A 520 -4.52 15.36 45.00
C GLY A 520 -4.30 13.85 44.72
N GLN A 521 -3.02 13.44 44.73
CA GLN A 521 -2.41 12.22 45.31
C GLN A 521 -2.96 10.79 45.05
N GLY A 522 -2.09 9.94 44.47
CA GLY A 522 -1.39 8.88 45.23
C GLY A 522 -2.09 7.53 45.48
N GLY A 523 -1.55 6.45 44.88
CA GLY A 523 -1.84 5.07 45.31
C GLY A 523 -1.03 4.02 44.53
N LYS A 524 -0.10 3.36 45.22
CA LYS A 524 0.74 2.24 44.73
C LYS A 524 0.01 0.90 44.88
N GLN A 525 0.47 -0.09 44.10
CA GLN A 525 1.01 -1.40 44.52
C GLN A 525 0.34 -2.70 44.02
N GLN A 526 1.23 -3.60 43.56
CA GLN A 526 1.17 -5.09 43.47
C GLN A 526 0.44 -5.67 42.25
N GLY A 527 1.01 -6.55 41.41
CA GLY A 527 2.19 -7.42 41.54
C GLY A 527 1.74 -8.87 41.71
N TRP A 528 1.64 -9.65 40.62
CA TRP A 528 1.45 -11.12 40.69
C TRP A 528 2.01 -11.84 39.44
N GLN A 529 3.03 -12.66 39.69
CA GLN A 529 3.51 -13.87 38.99
C GLN A 529 4.10 -14.77 40.11
N PRO A 530 4.37 -16.08 39.97
CA PRO A 530 4.58 -16.88 38.74
C PRO A 530 4.04 -18.35 38.78
N ARG A 531 4.14 -19.12 37.67
CA ARG A 531 4.89 -20.42 37.60
C ARG A 531 4.71 -21.22 36.29
N ASN A 532 5.85 -21.49 35.66
CA ASN A 532 6.36 -22.68 34.94
C ASN A 532 5.51 -23.96 34.75
N LYS A 533 5.66 -24.56 33.54
CA LYS A 533 6.07 -25.96 33.23
C LYS A 533 6.23 -26.13 31.70
N GLN A 534 7.41 -26.35 31.11
CA GLN A 534 8.21 -27.59 30.90
C GLN A 534 7.61 -28.71 30.01
N GLY A 535 8.40 -29.12 28.99
CA GLY A 535 8.36 -30.38 28.21
C GLY A 535 7.84 -30.19 26.76
N GLY A 536 8.61 -30.38 25.67
CA GLY A 536 9.35 -31.57 25.21
C GLY A 536 8.40 -32.48 24.40
N GLY A 537 8.61 -32.99 23.18
CA GLY A 537 9.73 -33.10 22.23
C GLY A 537 9.44 -34.30 21.29
N GLY A 538 9.77 -34.18 19.99
CA GLY A 538 9.97 -35.27 18.97
C GLY A 538 8.76 -36.16 18.60
N GLY A 539 8.57 -36.68 17.39
CA GLY A 539 9.33 -36.79 16.14
C GLY A 539 8.76 -38.00 15.35
N GLY A 540 8.95 -38.08 14.03
CA GLY A 540 8.57 -39.30 13.29
C GLY A 540 8.57 -39.18 11.77
N SER A 541 9.69 -39.56 11.16
CA SER A 541 9.97 -39.66 9.72
C SER A 541 9.38 -40.92 9.07
N GLY A 542 9.02 -40.84 7.78
CA GLY A 542 8.73 -41.99 6.93
C GLY A 542 9.20 -41.75 5.48
N GLN A 543 10.28 -42.42 5.09
CA GLN A 543 10.88 -42.49 3.76
C GLN A 543 10.16 -43.55 2.90
N TRP A 544 9.86 -43.27 1.63
CA TRP A 544 9.67 -44.31 0.61
C TRP A 544 10.30 -43.93 -0.74
N GLN A 545 10.79 -44.97 -1.41
CA GLN A 545 11.68 -44.96 -2.57
C GLN A 545 10.92 -45.14 -3.89
N GLY A 546 11.21 -44.26 -4.85
CA GLY A 546 11.69 -44.62 -6.18
C GLY A 546 10.74 -45.23 -7.22
N LYS A 547 10.76 -44.63 -8.43
CA LYS A 547 11.10 -45.32 -9.70
C LYS A 547 11.17 -44.33 -10.86
N GLY A 548 12.34 -44.19 -11.46
CA GLY A 548 12.50 -43.48 -12.72
C GLY A 548 12.04 -44.29 -13.93
N LYS A 549 11.64 -43.59 -14.99
CA LYS A 549 12.15 -43.68 -16.38
C LYS A 549 11.12 -43.08 -17.35
N GLY A 550 11.57 -42.14 -18.18
CA GLY A 550 10.79 -41.66 -19.32
C GLY A 550 11.43 -40.46 -20.00
N ALA A 551 12.55 -40.68 -20.68
CA ALA A 551 13.14 -39.68 -21.58
C ALA A 551 12.19 -39.43 -22.78
N TRP A 552 11.86 -38.17 -23.05
CA TRP A 552 11.24 -37.75 -24.29
C TRP A 552 12.06 -36.63 -24.93
N ARG A 553 12.72 -36.97 -26.03
CA ARG A 553 13.33 -36.04 -26.99
C ARG A 553 12.42 -35.93 -28.20
N GLY A 554 12.22 -34.71 -28.68
CA GLY A 554 11.72 -34.37 -30.01
C GLY A 554 10.76 -33.18 -29.92
N LYS A 555 10.83 -32.13 -30.74
CA LYS A 555 11.65 -31.79 -31.90
C LYS A 555 11.38 -30.28 -32.13
N ASN A 556 12.41 -29.50 -32.40
CA ASN A 556 12.26 -28.12 -32.88
C ASN A 556 11.81 -28.15 -34.34
N GLU A 557 10.71 -27.46 -34.68
CA GLU A 557 10.50 -26.90 -36.01
C GLU A 557 9.99 -25.47 -35.90
N VAL A 558 10.45 -24.67 -36.87
CA VAL A 558 10.56 -23.21 -36.90
C VAL A 558 9.32 -22.60 -37.56
N GLY A 559 8.79 -21.52 -37.01
CA GLY A 559 7.77 -20.72 -37.69
C GLY A 559 7.17 -19.64 -36.80
N GLY A 560 7.51 -18.38 -37.08
CA GLY A 560 7.12 -17.24 -36.26
C GLY A 560 5.62 -16.98 -36.20
N VAL A 561 5.11 -16.89 -34.97
CA VAL A 561 4.08 -15.97 -34.49
C VAL A 561 4.44 -15.72 -33.02
N ILE A 562 4.71 -14.48 -32.62
CA ILE A 562 4.77 -14.15 -31.20
C ILE A 562 3.31 -14.18 -30.71
N GLU A 563 2.87 -15.32 -30.18
CA GLU A 563 1.60 -15.41 -29.48
C GLU A 563 1.60 -14.48 -28.26
N PRO A 564 0.45 -13.85 -27.93
CA PRO A 564 0.33 -13.07 -26.70
C PRO A 564 0.58 -14.00 -25.51
N ARG A 565 1.54 -13.62 -24.66
CA ARG A 565 1.90 -14.32 -23.42
C ARG A 565 0.63 -14.71 -22.67
N ARG A 566 0.37 -16.01 -22.52
CA ARG A 566 -0.68 -16.48 -21.62
C ARG A 566 -0.35 -15.96 -20.21
N PRO A 567 -1.27 -15.27 -19.52
CA PRO A 567 -1.02 -14.82 -18.16
C PRO A 567 -0.80 -16.05 -17.27
N VAL A 568 0.32 -16.11 -16.57
CA VAL A 568 0.56 -17.14 -15.56
C VAL A 568 -0.42 -16.86 -14.41
N PRO A 569 -1.29 -17.82 -14.02
CA PRO A 569 -2.21 -17.63 -12.90
C PRO A 569 -1.45 -17.25 -11.62
N THR A 570 -2.07 -16.46 -10.75
CA THR A 570 -1.42 -15.85 -9.58
C THR A 570 -0.79 -16.89 -8.64
N LEU A 571 -1.39 -18.08 -8.53
CA LEU A 571 -0.87 -19.19 -7.71
C LEU A 571 0.35 -19.86 -8.36
N ALA A 572 0.36 -20.08 -9.67
CA ALA A 572 1.52 -20.61 -10.39
C ALA A 572 2.71 -19.63 -10.34
N LYS A 573 2.45 -18.32 -10.47
CA LYS A 573 3.48 -17.28 -10.29
C LYS A 573 4.04 -17.30 -8.86
N ARG A 574 3.19 -17.47 -7.84
CA ARG A 574 3.60 -17.56 -6.44
C ARG A 574 4.49 -18.79 -6.17
N LEU A 575 4.13 -19.97 -6.70
CA LEU A 575 4.96 -21.17 -6.58
C LEU A 575 6.33 -21.00 -7.27
N LEU A 576 6.37 -20.37 -8.44
CA LEU A 576 7.63 -20.04 -9.12
C LEU A 576 8.49 -19.09 -8.29
N GLN A 577 7.92 -18.04 -7.70
CA GLN A 577 8.65 -17.11 -6.83
C GLN A 577 9.20 -17.80 -5.57
N LEU A 578 8.40 -18.68 -4.96
CA LEU A 578 8.83 -19.47 -3.80
C LEU A 578 10.01 -20.38 -4.16
N LEU A 579 9.94 -21.14 -5.26
CA LEU A 579 11.04 -22.01 -5.71
C LEU A 579 12.29 -21.23 -6.14
N LEU A 580 12.13 -20.01 -6.65
CA LEU A 580 13.25 -19.17 -7.02
C LEU A 580 14.00 -18.61 -5.82
N SER A 581 13.26 -18.29 -4.77
CA SER A 581 13.80 -17.75 -3.52
C SER A 581 14.34 -18.87 -2.62
N HIS A 582 13.69 -20.04 -2.66
CA HIS A 582 13.96 -21.21 -1.82
C HIS A 582 14.00 -22.51 -2.66
N PRO A 583 15.04 -22.73 -3.49
CA PRO A 583 15.15 -23.95 -4.29
C PRO A 583 15.23 -25.25 -3.45
N GLU A 584 15.60 -25.15 -2.18
CA GLU A 584 15.65 -26.25 -1.21
C GLU A 584 14.28 -26.87 -0.89
N LEU A 585 13.17 -26.18 -1.16
CA LEU A 585 11.81 -26.72 -0.98
C LEU A 585 11.62 -28.04 -1.73
N VAL A 586 12.31 -28.19 -2.85
CA VAL A 586 12.24 -29.37 -3.72
C VAL A 586 12.74 -30.66 -3.03
N ASP A 587 13.60 -30.55 -2.02
CA ASP A 587 14.13 -31.70 -1.27
C ASP A 587 13.10 -32.32 -0.33
N THR A 588 12.10 -31.54 0.06
CA THR A 588 11.07 -31.94 1.04
C THR A 588 9.78 -32.42 0.37
N MET A 589 9.73 -32.42 -0.96
CA MET A 589 8.52 -32.74 -1.71
C MET A 589 8.17 -34.22 -1.63
N GLY A 590 6.94 -34.51 -1.22
CA GLY A 590 6.38 -35.86 -1.25
C GLY A 590 5.70 -36.20 -2.58
N ASP A 591 5.44 -37.50 -2.81
CA ASP A 591 4.81 -38.02 -4.03
C ASP A 591 3.45 -37.35 -4.33
N GLN A 592 2.65 -37.06 -3.30
CA GLN A 592 1.35 -36.41 -3.43
C GLN A 592 1.47 -34.96 -3.94
N GLN A 593 2.50 -34.22 -3.53
CA GLN A 593 2.72 -32.85 -3.99
C GLN A 593 3.17 -32.83 -5.46
N LEU A 594 3.99 -33.80 -5.85
CA LEU A 594 4.40 -33.97 -7.24
C LEU A 594 3.20 -34.32 -8.13
N GLU A 595 2.27 -35.17 -7.66
CA GLU A 595 1.04 -35.50 -8.38
C GLU A 595 0.14 -34.28 -8.59
N VAL A 596 -0.04 -33.44 -7.57
CA VAL A 596 -0.80 -32.17 -7.68
C VAL A 596 -0.16 -31.23 -8.72
N ILE A 597 1.17 -31.16 -8.77
CA ILE A 597 1.90 -30.33 -9.75
C ILE A 597 1.86 -30.94 -11.16
N ASP A 598 1.85 -32.27 -11.26
CA ASP A 598 1.80 -33.00 -12.52
C ASP A 598 0.43 -32.88 -13.21
N HIS A 599 -0.64 -32.78 -12.40
CA HIS A 599 -2.01 -32.70 -12.90
C HIS A 599 -2.64 -31.29 -12.80
N GLY A 600 -1.95 -30.35 -12.15
CA GLY A 600 -2.44 -28.98 -11.98
C GLY A 600 -2.42 -28.16 -13.27
N PRO A 601 -3.50 -27.43 -13.60
CA PRO A 601 -3.56 -26.59 -14.80
C PRO A 601 -2.56 -25.43 -14.67
N HIS A 602 -1.86 -25.14 -15.78
CA HIS A 602 -0.89 -24.03 -15.87
C HIS A 602 0.35 -24.14 -14.96
N LEU A 603 0.68 -25.33 -14.44
CA LEU A 603 1.87 -25.57 -13.61
C LEU A 603 3.11 -26.10 -14.37
N GLY A 604 3.08 -26.12 -15.71
CA GLY A 604 4.19 -26.63 -16.53
C GLY A 604 5.54 -26.01 -16.17
N MET A 605 5.60 -24.68 -16.04
CA MET A 605 6.84 -23.99 -15.66
C MET A 605 7.30 -24.30 -14.24
N VAL A 606 6.38 -24.55 -13.31
CA VAL A 606 6.72 -24.93 -11.91
C VAL A 606 7.39 -26.30 -11.92
N ARG A 607 6.85 -27.24 -12.70
CA ARG A 607 7.42 -28.57 -12.89
C ARG A 607 8.81 -28.50 -13.53
N ASP A 608 8.96 -27.72 -14.59
CA ASP A 608 10.25 -27.56 -15.27
C ASP A 608 11.30 -26.98 -14.32
N LEU A 609 10.91 -26.05 -13.45
CA LEU A 609 11.80 -25.49 -12.43
C LEU A 609 12.20 -26.52 -11.36
N ILE A 610 11.25 -27.35 -10.91
CA ILE A 610 11.51 -28.44 -9.95
C ILE A 610 12.51 -29.43 -10.55
N VAL A 611 12.30 -29.84 -11.80
CA VAL A 611 13.20 -30.77 -12.51
C VAL A 611 14.58 -30.14 -12.69
N LEU A 612 14.65 -28.85 -13.03
CA LEU A 612 15.91 -28.13 -13.15
C LEU A 612 16.65 -28.07 -11.81
N ALA A 613 15.96 -27.74 -10.71
CA ALA A 613 16.55 -27.69 -9.37
C ALA A 613 17.06 -29.07 -8.91
N GLN A 614 16.29 -30.13 -9.12
CA GLN A 614 16.69 -31.51 -8.79
C GLN A 614 17.87 -32.01 -9.62
N SER A 615 17.86 -31.74 -10.92
CA SER A 615 18.88 -32.28 -11.83
C SER A 615 20.20 -31.52 -11.76
N SER A 616 20.17 -30.21 -11.46
CA SER A 616 21.36 -29.37 -11.31
C SER A 616 21.91 -29.32 -9.89
N GLY A 617 21.08 -29.60 -8.88
CA GLY A 617 21.43 -29.38 -7.47
C GLY A 617 21.56 -27.89 -7.10
N ALA A 618 21.05 -26.97 -7.93
CA ALA A 618 21.15 -25.54 -7.71
C ALA A 618 20.41 -25.11 -6.44
N ARG A 619 21.09 -24.34 -5.57
CA ARG A 619 20.58 -23.90 -4.26
C ARG A 619 20.31 -22.40 -4.17
N HIS A 620 20.50 -21.67 -5.25
CA HIS A 620 20.21 -20.25 -5.33
C HIS A 620 19.90 -19.85 -6.78
N LEU A 621 19.23 -18.72 -6.95
CA LEU A 621 18.80 -18.18 -8.25
C LEU A 621 19.95 -18.11 -9.28
N GLY A 622 21.14 -17.67 -8.86
CA GLY A 622 22.31 -17.61 -9.74
C GLY A 622 22.70 -18.98 -10.35
N ALA A 623 22.67 -20.05 -9.53
CA ALA A 623 22.97 -21.40 -9.99
C ALA A 623 21.86 -21.97 -10.87
N LEU A 624 20.60 -21.62 -10.61
CA LEU A 624 19.47 -21.99 -11.47
C LEU A 624 19.57 -21.33 -12.84
N LEU A 625 19.96 -20.06 -12.90
CA LEU A 625 20.16 -19.33 -14.16
C LEU A 625 21.33 -19.90 -14.99
N GLU A 626 22.40 -20.35 -14.33
CA GLU A 626 23.55 -20.99 -14.97
C GLU A 626 23.22 -22.41 -15.46
N ALA A 627 22.40 -23.15 -14.70
CA ALA A 627 21.98 -24.49 -15.06
C ALA A 627 20.90 -24.52 -16.17
N ALA A 628 20.12 -23.45 -16.33
CA ALA A 628 19.08 -23.36 -17.34
C ALA A 628 19.66 -23.11 -18.74
N ASP A 629 19.21 -23.87 -19.73
CA ASP A 629 19.54 -23.63 -21.15
C ASP A 629 19.10 -22.20 -21.56
N PRO A 630 20.00 -21.34 -22.06
CA PRO A 630 19.68 -19.95 -22.43
C PRO A 630 18.51 -19.78 -23.40
N GLU A 631 18.23 -20.80 -24.23
CA GLU A 631 17.14 -20.78 -25.22
C GLU A 631 15.84 -21.39 -24.68
N SER A 632 15.81 -21.85 -23.43
CA SER A 632 14.62 -22.45 -22.82
C SER A 632 13.63 -21.41 -22.28
N ASP A 633 12.34 -21.75 -22.33
CA ASP A 633 11.27 -20.93 -21.74
C ASP A 633 11.49 -20.69 -20.24
N ILE A 634 12.02 -21.69 -19.52
CA ILE A 634 12.34 -21.55 -18.10
C ILE A 634 13.43 -20.49 -17.87
N HIS A 635 14.48 -20.43 -18.70
CA HIS A 635 15.53 -19.42 -18.58
C HIS A 635 14.99 -17.98 -18.75
N LEU A 636 14.06 -17.77 -19.68
CA LEU A 636 13.40 -16.47 -19.87
C LEU A 636 12.56 -16.07 -18.66
N VAL A 637 11.84 -17.03 -18.06
CA VAL A 637 11.03 -16.82 -16.86
C VAL A 637 11.92 -16.49 -15.66
N LEU A 638 12.97 -17.28 -15.42
CA LEU A 638 13.98 -17.05 -14.37
C LEU A 638 14.56 -15.63 -14.47
N ARG A 639 14.95 -15.20 -15.67
CA ARG A 639 15.50 -13.87 -15.91
C ARG A 639 14.48 -12.76 -15.68
N SER A 640 13.24 -12.94 -16.13
CA SER A 640 12.18 -11.95 -15.93
C SER A 640 11.78 -11.78 -14.45
N MET A 641 11.86 -12.85 -13.66
CA MET A 641 11.47 -12.86 -12.25
C MET A 641 12.65 -12.58 -11.32
N SER A 642 13.89 -12.64 -11.80
CA SER A 642 15.11 -12.39 -11.02
C SER A 642 15.10 -11.04 -10.29
N ALA A 643 14.63 -9.98 -10.96
CA ALA A 643 14.55 -8.64 -10.37
C ALA A 643 13.44 -8.53 -9.31
N GLU A 644 12.37 -9.32 -9.42
CA GLU A 644 11.29 -9.36 -8.41
C GLU A 644 11.74 -10.14 -7.16
N VAL A 645 12.50 -11.22 -7.33
CA VAL A 645 12.96 -12.09 -6.24
C VAL A 645 14.09 -11.47 -5.43
N LEU A 646 15.05 -10.79 -6.08
CA LEU A 646 16.18 -10.13 -5.40
C LEU A 646 15.75 -8.93 -4.51
N GLY A 647 14.49 -8.49 -4.62
CA GLY A 647 13.94 -7.39 -3.82
C GLY A 647 12.92 -7.81 -2.75
N GLN A 648 12.69 -9.11 -2.55
CA GLN A 648 11.78 -9.63 -1.53
C GLN A 648 12.56 -10.02 -0.26
N ASP A 649 12.01 -9.70 0.91
CA ASP A 649 12.54 -10.16 2.20
C ASP A 649 12.38 -11.69 2.32
N GLU A 650 13.33 -12.38 2.97
CA GLU A 650 13.24 -13.82 3.25
C GLU A 650 11.93 -14.14 3.98
N LEU A 651 11.15 -15.07 3.42
CA LEU A 651 9.94 -15.56 4.05
C LEU A 651 10.30 -16.36 5.30
N PRO A 652 9.67 -16.12 6.46
CA PRO A 652 10.02 -16.83 7.70
C PRO A 652 9.67 -18.32 7.66
N HIS A 653 8.68 -18.73 6.84
CA HIS A 653 8.20 -20.11 6.74
C HIS A 653 7.88 -20.51 5.28
N PRO A 654 8.88 -20.61 4.38
CA PRO A 654 8.66 -20.87 2.96
C PRO A 654 8.01 -22.24 2.70
N GLN A 655 8.25 -23.22 3.57
CA GLN A 655 7.63 -24.54 3.52
C GLN A 655 6.11 -24.47 3.74
N ALA A 656 5.65 -23.71 4.74
CA ALA A 656 4.23 -23.57 5.03
C ALA A 656 3.50 -22.81 3.92
N GLU A 657 4.15 -21.80 3.33
CA GLU A 657 3.64 -21.05 2.19
C GLU A 657 3.54 -21.92 0.92
N TRP A 658 4.51 -22.80 0.71
CA TRP A 658 4.49 -23.79 -0.37
C TRP A 658 3.34 -24.80 -0.21
N GLU A 659 3.17 -25.32 1.01
CA GLU A 659 2.09 -26.26 1.35
C GLU A 659 0.70 -25.62 1.20
N ASP A 660 0.50 -24.40 1.69
CA ASP A 660 -0.75 -23.66 1.54
C ASP A 660 -1.10 -23.41 0.06
N ALA A 661 -0.11 -23.00 -0.74
CA ALA A 661 -0.31 -22.79 -2.17
C ALA A 661 -0.70 -24.07 -2.92
N LEU A 662 -0.08 -25.21 -2.58
CA LEU A 662 -0.42 -26.51 -3.18
C LEU A 662 -1.77 -27.04 -2.71
N HIS A 663 -2.09 -26.93 -1.41
CA HIS A 663 -3.42 -27.28 -0.89
C HIS A 663 -4.52 -26.47 -1.58
N ARG A 664 -4.27 -25.19 -1.84
CA ARG A 664 -5.21 -24.34 -2.55
C ARG A 664 -5.44 -24.79 -3.99
N ILE A 665 -4.37 -25.15 -4.70
CA ILE A 665 -4.46 -25.66 -6.07
C ILE A 665 -5.18 -27.01 -6.12
N GLU A 666 -4.85 -27.93 -5.21
CA GLU A 666 -5.52 -29.23 -5.09
C GLU A 666 -7.02 -29.02 -4.83
N PHE A 667 -7.36 -28.16 -3.87
CA PHE A 667 -8.75 -27.83 -3.54
C PHE A 667 -9.52 -27.23 -4.73
N ASP A 668 -8.93 -26.27 -5.43
CA ASP A 668 -9.57 -25.62 -6.58
C ASP A 668 -9.73 -26.61 -7.76
N SER A 669 -8.78 -27.53 -7.97
CA SER A 669 -8.85 -28.61 -8.97
C SER A 669 -9.98 -29.61 -8.67
N LEU A 670 -10.04 -30.10 -7.43
CA LEU A 670 -11.09 -31.03 -6.99
C LEU A 670 -12.49 -30.40 -7.11
N ARG A 671 -12.61 -29.10 -6.81
CA ARG A 671 -13.87 -28.37 -6.98
C ARG A 671 -14.27 -28.22 -8.45
N ALA A 672 -13.31 -28.05 -9.35
CA ALA A 672 -13.58 -28.00 -10.79
C ALA A 672 -14.08 -29.36 -11.31
N GLU A 673 -13.45 -30.46 -10.90
CA GLU A 673 -13.88 -31.82 -11.24
C GLU A 673 -15.30 -32.11 -10.70
N MET A 674 -15.57 -31.74 -9.45
CA MET A 674 -16.92 -31.83 -8.86
C MET A 674 -17.96 -31.01 -9.64
N ALA A 675 -17.59 -29.82 -10.12
CA ALA A 675 -18.49 -28.97 -10.89
C ALA A 675 -18.83 -29.59 -12.26
N GLU A 676 -17.87 -30.23 -12.93
CA GLU A 676 -18.11 -30.93 -14.20
C GLU A 676 -18.96 -32.20 -14.00
N LEU A 677 -18.76 -32.97 -12.92
CA LEU A 677 -19.62 -34.11 -12.57
C LEU A 677 -21.08 -33.69 -12.33
N VAL A 678 -21.28 -32.58 -11.62
CA VAL A 678 -22.62 -32.00 -11.39
C VAL A 678 -23.26 -31.53 -12.69
N LYS A 679 -22.48 -30.89 -13.56
CA LYS A 679 -22.94 -30.42 -14.88
C LYS A 679 -23.29 -31.59 -15.81
N GLY A 680 -22.61 -32.73 -15.67
CA GLY A 680 -22.95 -34.00 -16.32
C GLY A 680 -24.21 -34.68 -15.76
N GLY A 681 -24.82 -34.12 -14.70
CA GLY A 681 -26.09 -34.57 -14.13
C GLY A 681 -25.98 -35.75 -13.17
N LEU A 682 -24.77 -36.22 -12.82
CA LEU A 682 -24.54 -37.37 -11.93
C LEU A 682 -25.41 -38.59 -12.32
N ALA A 683 -25.45 -38.87 -13.63
CA ALA A 683 -26.36 -39.83 -14.21
C ALA A 683 -26.00 -41.28 -13.83
N GLU A 684 -24.70 -41.59 -13.76
CA GLU A 684 -24.21 -42.93 -13.44
C GLU A 684 -23.90 -43.10 -11.94
N ALA A 685 -23.91 -44.35 -11.48
CA ALA A 685 -23.56 -44.68 -10.09
C ALA A 685 -22.08 -44.36 -9.79
N SER A 686 -21.20 -44.55 -10.78
CA SER A 686 -19.77 -44.19 -10.77
C SER A 686 -19.55 -42.69 -10.55
N ASP A 687 -20.33 -41.82 -11.21
CA ASP A 687 -20.21 -40.36 -11.06
C ASP A 687 -20.56 -39.89 -9.64
N ARG A 688 -21.57 -40.54 -9.03
CA ARG A 688 -22.00 -40.23 -7.66
C ARG A 688 -20.97 -40.68 -6.63
N GLU A 689 -20.37 -41.85 -6.85
CA GLU A 689 -19.30 -42.39 -6.01
C GLU A 689 -18.05 -41.49 -6.09
N ARG A 690 -17.65 -41.11 -7.31
CA ARG A 690 -16.55 -40.16 -7.54
C ARG A 690 -16.82 -38.80 -6.91
N TYR A 691 -18.03 -38.25 -7.04
CA TYR A 691 -18.40 -37.00 -6.40
C TYR A 691 -18.31 -37.05 -4.87
N GLN A 692 -18.72 -38.16 -4.25
CA GLN A 692 -18.61 -38.36 -2.80
C GLN A 692 -17.14 -38.46 -2.35
N GLU A 693 -16.29 -39.15 -3.11
CA GLU A 693 -14.86 -39.23 -2.87
C GLU A 693 -14.20 -37.83 -2.90
N LEU A 694 -14.47 -37.05 -3.96
CA LEU A 694 -13.95 -35.69 -4.12
C LEU A 694 -14.46 -34.75 -3.02
N ALA A 695 -15.73 -34.89 -2.61
CA ALA A 695 -16.32 -34.10 -1.53
C ALA A 695 -15.67 -34.39 -0.17
N GLN A 696 -15.39 -35.67 0.13
CA GLN A 696 -14.67 -36.07 1.34
C GLN A 696 -13.25 -35.50 1.33
N ARG A 697 -12.54 -35.58 0.20
CA ARG A 697 -11.20 -35.02 0.03
C ARG A 697 -11.17 -33.50 0.23
N CYS A 698 -12.12 -32.77 -0.36
CA CYS A 698 -12.28 -31.33 -0.14
C CYS A 698 -12.55 -30.99 1.33
N ALA A 699 -13.31 -31.80 2.06
CA ALA A 699 -13.59 -31.58 3.47
C ALA A 699 -12.35 -31.77 4.36
N VAL A 700 -11.44 -32.66 3.99
CA VAL A 700 -10.14 -32.84 4.66
C VAL A 700 -9.23 -31.64 4.38
N LEU A 701 -9.09 -31.22 3.12
CA LEU A 701 -8.26 -30.07 2.73
C LEU A 701 -8.74 -28.73 3.30
N LYS A 702 -10.03 -28.62 3.66
CA LYS A 702 -10.58 -27.41 4.31
C LYS A 702 -10.31 -27.34 5.81
N ARG A 703 -9.89 -28.44 6.43
CA ARG A 703 -9.58 -28.56 7.86
C ARG A 703 -8.07 -28.60 8.15
N ALA A 704 -7.27 -28.91 7.13
CA ALA A 704 -5.82 -28.75 7.11
C ALA A 704 -5.47 -27.28 6.86
#